data_AF-Q8C5H1-F1
#
_entry.id   AF-Q8C5H1-F1
#
_cell.length_a   1.000
_cell.length_b   1.000
_cell.length_c   1.000
_cell.angle_alpha   90.00
_cell.angle_beta   90.00
_cell.angle_gamma   90.00
#
_symmetry.space_group_name_H-M   'P 1'
#
loop_
_entity.id
_entity.type
_entity.pdbx_description
1 polymer ?
#
loop_
_entity_poly.entity_id
_entity_poly.type
_entity_poly.pdbx_seq_one_letter_code
_entity_poly.pdbx_strand_id
1 'polypeptide(L)'
;MEASSSGITNGKNKVFHAEGGLDLQSHQLDMQILPDGPKSDVDFSEILNAIQEMAKDVNILFDELEAVNSPCKDDDSLLHPGNLTSTSEDTSRLEAGGETVRERNKSNGLYFRDGKCRIDYILVYRKSNPQTEKREVFERNIRAEGLQMEKESSLINSDIIFVKLHAPWEVLGRYAEQMNVRMPFRRKIYYLPRRYKFMSRIDKQISRFRRWLPKKPMRLDKETLPDLEENDCYTAPFSQQRIHHFIIHNKDTFFNNATRSRIVHHILQRIKYEEGKNKIGLNRLLTNGSYEAAFPLHEGSYRSKNSIKTHGAVNHRHLLYECWASWGVWYKYQPLDLVRRYFGEKIGLYFAWLGWYTGMLFPAAFIGLFVFLYGVTTLDHCQVSKEVCQATDIIMCPVCDKYCPFMRLSDSCVYAKVTHLFDNGATVFFAVFMAVWATVFLEFWKRRRAVIAYDWDLIDWEEEEEEIRPQFEAKYSKKERMNPISGKPEPYQAFTDKCSRLIVSASGIFFMICVVIAAVFGIVIYRVVTVSTFAAFKWALIRNNSQVATTGTAVCINFCIIMLLNVLYEKVALLLTNLEQPRTESEWENSFTLKMFLFQFVNLNSSTFYIAFFLGRFTGHPGAYLRLINRWRLEECHPSGCLIDLCMQMGIIMVLKQTWNNFMELGYPLIQNWWTRRKVRQEHGTERKINFPQWEKDYNLQPMNAYGLFDEYLEMILQFGFTTIFVAAFPLAPLLALLNNIIEIRLDAYKFVTQWRRPLASRAKDIGIWYGILEGIGILSVITNAFVIAITSDFIPRLVYAYKYGPCAGQGEAGQKCMVGYVNASLSVFRISDFENRSEPESDGSEFSGTPLKYCRYRDYRDPPHSLAPYGYTLQFWHVLAARLAFIIVFEHLVFCIKHLISYLIPDLPKDLRDRMRREKYLIQEMMYEAELERLQKERKERKKNGKAHHNEWP
;
A
#
# COMPACT_ATOMS: atom_id res chain seq x y z
N MET A 1 5.17 -38.23 28.66
CA MET A 1 5.00 -39.17 27.54
C MET A 1 6.40 -39.59 27.13
N GLU A 2 6.73 -40.83 27.49
CA GLU A 2 8.06 -41.44 27.50
C GLU A 2 8.50 -41.91 26.11
N ALA A 3 9.80 -41.87 25.85
CA ALA A 3 10.50 -42.86 25.03
C ALA A 3 12.01 -42.80 25.35
N SER A 4 12.45 -43.75 26.18
CA SER A 4 13.83 -44.08 26.50
C SER A 4 14.43 -45.02 25.45
N SER A 5 15.72 -44.86 25.13
CA SER A 5 16.56 -45.97 24.65
C SER A 5 18.02 -45.67 24.98
N SER A 6 18.60 -46.52 25.82
CA SER A 6 20.02 -46.57 26.18
C SER A 6 20.65 -47.80 25.52
N GLY A 7 21.91 -47.69 25.08
CA GLY A 7 22.65 -48.78 24.43
C GLY A 7 24.15 -48.51 24.50
N ILE A 8 24.81 -49.26 25.38
CA ILE A 8 26.24 -49.26 25.73
C ILE A 8 27.08 -49.93 24.63
N THR A 9 28.28 -49.42 24.33
CA THR A 9 29.51 -50.24 24.12
C THR A 9 30.75 -49.36 24.06
N ASN A 10 31.70 -49.63 24.96
CA ASN A 10 33.06 -49.08 25.01
C ASN A 10 33.99 -49.98 24.17
N GLY A 11 34.83 -49.40 23.30
CA GLY A 11 35.84 -50.12 22.52
C GLY A 11 37.07 -49.26 22.28
N LYS A 12 38.21 -49.67 22.85
CA LYS A 12 39.51 -48.98 22.87
C LYS A 12 40.25 -49.01 21.52
N ASN A 13 40.97 -47.91 21.27
CA ASN A 13 42.27 -47.76 20.60
C ASN A 13 42.53 -48.46 19.24
N LYS A 14 42.77 -47.64 18.21
CA LYS A 14 43.98 -47.75 17.37
C LYS A 14 44.27 -46.41 16.67
N VAL A 15 45.47 -45.90 16.96
CA VAL A 15 46.13 -44.76 16.32
C VAL A 15 46.49 -45.13 14.88
N PHE A 16 46.13 -44.28 13.93
CA PHE A 16 46.74 -44.23 12.60
C PHE A 16 47.07 -42.76 12.30
N HIS A 17 48.37 -42.48 12.27
CA HIS A 17 48.93 -41.30 11.63
C HIS A 17 48.79 -41.45 10.11
N ALA A 18 48.22 -40.46 9.45
CA ALA A 18 48.41 -40.21 8.03
C ALA A 18 48.62 -38.71 7.85
N GLU A 19 49.87 -38.35 7.59
CA GLU A 19 50.28 -37.05 7.08
C GLU A 19 49.64 -36.84 5.70
N GLY A 20 49.05 -35.67 5.50
CA GLY A 20 48.39 -35.28 4.27
C GLY A 20 47.96 -33.83 4.38
N GLY A 21 48.92 -32.93 4.18
CA GLY A 21 48.70 -31.49 4.16
C GLY A 21 47.75 -31.09 3.02
N LEU A 22 46.72 -30.34 3.37
CA LEU A 22 45.93 -29.54 2.46
C LEU A 22 45.58 -28.26 3.22
N ASP A 23 46.32 -27.21 2.85
CA ASP A 23 46.14 -25.84 3.31
C ASP A 23 44.71 -25.37 3.03
N LEU A 24 43.88 -25.25 4.07
CA LEU A 24 42.69 -24.41 4.01
C LEU A 24 43.09 -23.03 4.54
N GLN A 25 43.57 -22.21 3.61
CA GLN A 25 43.85 -20.79 3.83
C GLN A 25 42.66 -20.12 4.51
N SER A 26 42.93 -19.62 5.71
CA SER A 26 42.28 -18.45 6.28
C SER A 26 42.25 -17.35 5.23
N HIS A 27 41.09 -17.11 4.62
CA HIS A 27 40.84 -15.85 3.92
C HIS A 27 40.68 -14.75 4.97
N GLN A 28 41.84 -14.27 5.42
CA GLN A 28 42.03 -12.93 5.93
C GLN A 28 41.62 -11.99 4.79
N LEU A 29 40.45 -11.37 4.89
CA LEU A 29 40.10 -10.21 4.07
C LEU A 29 40.89 -9.01 4.63
N ASP A 30 42.20 -9.05 4.39
CA ASP A 30 43.03 -7.84 4.42
C ASP A 30 42.56 -6.97 3.25
N MET A 31 41.74 -5.95 3.55
CA MET A 31 41.57 -4.82 2.64
C MET A 31 42.90 -4.06 2.59
N GLN A 32 43.76 -4.49 1.67
CA GLN A 32 44.95 -3.76 1.26
C GLN A 32 44.55 -2.38 0.72
N ILE A 33 45.25 -1.40 1.25
CA ILE A 33 45.34 -0.01 0.83
C ILE A 33 45.61 0.05 -0.68
N LEU A 34 44.66 0.60 -1.45
CA LEU A 34 44.87 0.97 -2.85
C LEU A 34 44.96 2.50 -2.96
N PRO A 35 46.03 3.04 -3.60
CA PRO A 35 46.30 4.47 -3.65
C PRO A 35 45.43 5.19 -4.70
N ASP A 36 45.35 6.52 -4.53
CA ASP A 36 44.66 7.52 -5.34
C ASP A 36 44.40 7.18 -6.83
N GLY A 37 43.14 7.24 -7.24
CA GLY A 37 42.66 7.15 -8.64
C GLY A 37 41.22 7.65 -8.78
N PRO A 38 40.82 8.29 -9.90
CA PRO A 38 39.85 9.38 -9.91
C PRO A 38 38.37 8.95 -9.95
N LYS A 39 37.53 9.74 -9.27
CA LYS A 39 36.07 9.92 -9.43
C LYS A 39 35.38 8.92 -10.38
N SER A 40 34.77 7.88 -9.84
CA SER A 40 33.74 7.10 -10.56
C SER A 40 32.36 7.70 -10.30
N ASP A 41 31.75 8.22 -11.36
CA ASP A 41 30.31 8.47 -11.41
C ASP A 41 29.60 7.12 -11.23
N VAL A 42 28.70 7.02 -10.24
CA VAL A 42 27.84 5.84 -10.05
C VAL A 42 26.91 5.76 -11.27
N ASP A 43 27.19 4.81 -12.16
CA ASP A 43 26.46 4.62 -13.39
C ASP A 43 25.10 3.97 -13.07
N PHE A 44 24.04 4.78 -12.99
CA PHE A 44 22.65 4.32 -12.77
C PHE A 44 22.23 3.21 -13.73
N SER A 45 22.92 3.05 -14.86
CA SER A 45 22.70 1.97 -15.83
C SER A 45 22.96 0.57 -15.27
N GLU A 46 23.94 0.37 -14.38
CA GLU A 46 24.22 -0.95 -13.79
C GLU A 46 23.11 -1.40 -12.83
N ILE A 47 22.59 -0.49 -12.01
CA ILE A 47 21.46 -0.78 -11.11
C ILE A 47 20.21 -1.10 -11.94
N LEU A 48 19.96 -0.35 -13.01
CA LEU A 48 18.86 -0.62 -13.94
C LEU A 48 19.00 -1.99 -14.61
N ASN A 49 20.21 -2.39 -15.00
CA ASN A 49 20.49 -3.70 -15.58
C ASN A 49 20.26 -4.83 -14.56
N ALA A 50 20.75 -4.69 -13.32
CA ALA A 50 20.54 -5.68 -12.27
C ALA A 50 19.04 -5.88 -11.95
N ILE A 51 18.26 -4.79 -11.90
CA ILE A 51 16.81 -4.87 -11.74
C ILE A 51 16.16 -5.54 -12.97
N GLN A 52 16.67 -5.28 -14.17
CA GLN A 52 16.16 -5.90 -15.39
C GLN A 52 16.47 -7.41 -15.45
N GLU A 53 17.61 -7.87 -14.94
CA GLU A 53 17.92 -9.30 -14.80
C GLU A 53 17.00 -9.96 -13.78
N MET A 54 16.86 -9.39 -12.58
CA MET A 54 15.91 -9.90 -11.57
C MET A 54 14.48 -9.97 -12.13
N ALA A 55 14.02 -8.97 -12.89
CA ALA A 55 12.69 -8.98 -13.50
C ALA A 55 12.53 -10.07 -14.59
N LYS A 56 13.60 -10.41 -15.32
CA LYS A 56 13.59 -11.53 -16.27
C LYS A 56 13.51 -12.87 -15.52
N ASP A 57 14.33 -13.05 -14.49
CA ASP A 57 14.33 -14.28 -13.69
C ASP A 57 12.99 -14.51 -13.01
N VAL A 58 12.37 -13.44 -12.50
CA VAL A 58 11.03 -13.48 -11.94
C VAL A 58 9.98 -13.82 -13.00
N ASN A 59 10.01 -13.22 -14.20
CA ASN A 59 9.13 -13.63 -15.30
C ASN A 59 9.31 -15.11 -15.65
N ILE A 60 10.55 -15.59 -15.72
CA ILE A 60 10.85 -17.00 -16.00
C ILE A 60 10.30 -17.89 -14.88
N LEU A 61 10.50 -17.51 -13.61
CA LEU A 61 9.95 -18.24 -12.46
C LEU A 61 8.42 -18.30 -12.50
N PHE A 62 7.74 -17.19 -12.84
CA PHE A 62 6.29 -17.17 -13.02
C PHE A 62 5.84 -18.00 -14.21
N ASP A 63 6.54 -17.91 -15.34
CA ASP A 63 6.25 -18.70 -16.53
C ASP A 63 6.55 -20.18 -16.30
N GLU A 64 7.53 -20.57 -15.48
CA GLU A 64 7.81 -21.96 -15.08
C GLU A 64 6.75 -22.47 -14.09
N LEU A 65 6.41 -21.67 -13.07
CA LEU A 65 5.30 -21.96 -12.15
C LEU A 65 3.98 -22.10 -12.93
N GLU A 66 3.78 -21.36 -14.03
CA GLU A 66 2.62 -21.50 -14.91
C GLU A 66 2.76 -22.62 -15.94
N ALA A 67 3.96 -22.91 -16.47
CA ALA A 67 4.21 -23.94 -17.48
C ALA A 67 4.06 -25.35 -16.91
N VAL A 68 4.44 -25.56 -15.65
CA VAL A 68 4.12 -26.79 -14.90
C VAL A 68 2.59 -26.94 -14.72
N ASN A 69 1.82 -25.85 -14.90
CA ASN A 69 0.39 -25.79 -14.63
C ASN A 69 -0.51 -25.59 -15.88
N SER A 70 0.04 -25.44 -17.09
CA SER A 70 -0.73 -25.21 -18.33
C SER A 70 -0.05 -25.80 -19.58
N PRO A 71 -0.51 -26.96 -20.10
CA PRO A 71 -0.05 -27.46 -21.39
C PRO A 71 -0.91 -26.84 -22.51
N CYS A 72 -0.54 -25.63 -22.94
CA CYS A 72 -1.12 -25.00 -24.14
C CYS A 72 -0.08 -24.70 -25.23
N LYS A 73 1.13 -25.27 -25.13
CA LYS A 73 2.25 -24.99 -26.06
C LYS A 73 2.44 -25.99 -27.22
N ASP A 74 1.66 -27.07 -27.34
CA ASP A 74 2.00 -28.16 -28.28
C ASP A 74 1.09 -28.33 -29.50
N ASP A 75 0.07 -27.49 -29.70
CA ASP A 75 -0.81 -27.62 -30.87
C ASP A 75 -0.30 -26.75 -32.03
N ASP A 76 0.82 -27.15 -32.66
CA ASP A 76 1.29 -26.72 -34.00
C ASP A 76 2.34 -27.72 -34.56
N SER A 77 1.90 -28.91 -34.94
CA SER A 77 2.64 -29.77 -35.87
C SER A 77 1.65 -30.56 -36.71
N LEU A 78 1.42 -30.13 -37.96
CA LEU A 78 1.17 -30.95 -39.15
C LEU A 78 0.75 -30.07 -40.34
N LEU A 79 1.51 -30.22 -41.45
CA LEU A 79 1.21 -29.92 -42.86
C LEU A 79 1.74 -28.61 -43.49
N HIS A 80 3.01 -28.72 -43.87
CA HIS A 80 3.78 -28.33 -45.07
C HIS A 80 3.24 -27.38 -46.19
N PRO A 81 4.19 -26.72 -46.93
CA PRO A 81 3.98 -25.51 -47.73
C PRO A 81 3.81 -25.78 -49.25
N GLY A 82 3.23 -24.83 -49.99
CA GLY A 82 3.31 -24.84 -51.46
C GLY A 82 2.57 -23.72 -52.21
N ASN A 83 3.35 -22.93 -52.96
CA ASN A 83 3.05 -22.09 -54.14
C ASN A 83 2.30 -20.75 -53.94
N LEU A 84 3.01 -19.60 -54.00
CA LEU A 84 3.45 -18.86 -55.21
C LEU A 84 2.29 -18.13 -55.92
N THR A 85 2.17 -16.81 -55.75
CA THR A 85 2.56 -15.79 -56.75
C THR A 85 1.89 -14.45 -56.49
N SER A 86 2.67 -13.40 -56.71
CA SER A 86 2.36 -11.98 -56.58
C SER A 86 1.47 -11.47 -57.71
N THR A 87 0.51 -10.59 -57.40
CA THR A 87 0.27 -9.36 -58.17
C THR A 87 -0.60 -8.39 -57.37
N SER A 88 -0.02 -7.20 -57.16
CA SER A 88 -0.64 -5.87 -57.03
C SER A 88 -2.13 -5.76 -57.35
N GLU A 89 -2.92 -5.35 -56.35
CA GLU A 89 -4.11 -4.47 -56.36
C GLU A 89 -4.90 -4.77 -55.07
N ASP A 90 -5.33 -3.75 -54.31
CA ASP A 90 -6.51 -3.78 -53.41
C ASP A 90 -6.38 -2.81 -52.21
N THR A 91 -6.57 -1.52 -52.47
CA THR A 91 -7.22 -0.59 -51.53
C THR A 91 -8.73 -0.91 -51.49
N SER A 92 -9.08 -2.10 -50.98
CA SER A 92 -10.47 -2.58 -50.88
C SER A 92 -10.69 -3.69 -49.83
N ARG A 93 -9.63 -4.14 -49.12
CA ARG A 93 -9.70 -5.31 -48.20
C ARG A 93 -10.00 -5.03 -46.72
N LEU A 94 -10.34 -3.80 -46.33
CA LEU A 94 -10.65 -3.48 -44.92
C LEU A 94 -12.07 -3.94 -44.48
N GLU A 95 -12.95 -4.32 -45.40
CA GLU A 95 -14.30 -4.82 -45.07
C GLU A 95 -14.39 -6.36 -45.00
N ALA A 96 -13.43 -7.09 -45.60
CA ALA A 96 -13.39 -8.56 -45.55
C ALA A 96 -12.77 -9.12 -44.24
N GLY A 97 -12.16 -8.28 -43.40
CA GLY A 97 -11.63 -8.67 -42.08
C GLY A 97 -12.69 -8.86 -41.00
N GLY A 98 -13.95 -8.48 -41.25
CA GLY A 98 -15.04 -8.54 -40.27
C GLY A 98 -15.61 -9.93 -40.00
N GLU A 99 -15.52 -10.86 -40.95
CA GLU A 99 -16.12 -12.21 -40.83
C GLU A 99 -15.28 -13.15 -39.97
N THR A 100 -13.95 -13.11 -40.07
CA THR A 100 -13.04 -13.95 -39.25
C THR A 100 -13.05 -13.55 -37.77
N VAL A 101 -13.30 -12.29 -37.45
CA VAL A 101 -13.46 -11.79 -36.06
C VAL A 101 -14.79 -12.26 -35.46
N ARG A 102 -15.86 -12.32 -36.27
CA ARG A 102 -17.19 -12.76 -35.83
C ARG A 102 -17.23 -14.25 -35.46
N GLU A 103 -16.55 -15.11 -36.19
CA GLU A 103 -16.49 -16.55 -35.86
C GLU A 103 -15.67 -16.84 -34.60
N ARG A 104 -14.55 -16.15 -34.38
CA ARG A 104 -13.75 -16.27 -33.14
C ARG A 104 -14.50 -15.80 -31.90
N ASN A 105 -15.39 -14.82 -32.02
CA ASN A 105 -16.19 -14.35 -30.88
C ASN A 105 -17.32 -15.30 -30.51
N LYS A 106 -17.83 -16.09 -31.47
CA LYS A 106 -18.77 -17.19 -31.18
C LYS A 106 -18.10 -18.30 -30.36
N SER A 107 -16.82 -18.59 -30.60
CA SER A 107 -16.10 -19.63 -29.84
C SER A 107 -15.61 -19.18 -28.47
N ASN A 108 -15.48 -17.87 -28.21
CA ASN A 108 -14.96 -17.35 -26.93
C ASN A 108 -15.98 -17.21 -25.80
N GLY A 109 -17.28 -17.49 -26.03
CA GLY A 109 -18.29 -17.47 -24.97
C GLY A 109 -18.54 -16.08 -24.36
N LEU A 110 -18.45 -15.01 -25.17
CA LEU A 110 -18.75 -13.63 -24.73
C LEU A 110 -20.15 -13.16 -25.15
N TYR A 111 -20.82 -13.94 -25.99
CA TYR A 111 -22.16 -13.68 -26.50
C TYR A 111 -23.09 -14.81 -26.08
N PHE A 112 -24.39 -14.55 -26.18
CA PHE A 112 -25.44 -15.56 -26.11
C PHE A 112 -25.26 -16.56 -27.26
N ARG A 113 -25.97 -17.69 -27.23
CA ARG A 113 -25.88 -18.72 -28.28
C ARG A 113 -26.19 -18.20 -29.69
N ASP A 114 -26.95 -17.11 -29.79
CA ASP A 114 -27.27 -16.45 -31.06
C ASP A 114 -26.09 -15.67 -31.69
N GLY A 115 -25.02 -15.42 -30.93
CA GLY A 115 -23.87 -14.62 -31.33
C GLY A 115 -24.15 -13.12 -31.51
N LYS A 116 -25.32 -12.63 -31.07
CA LYS A 116 -25.72 -11.22 -31.21
C LYS A 116 -25.72 -10.50 -29.85
N CYS A 117 -26.32 -11.09 -28.83
CA CYS A 117 -26.42 -10.46 -27.52
C CYS A 117 -25.15 -10.67 -26.71
N ARG A 118 -24.43 -9.58 -26.39
CA ARG A 118 -23.23 -9.63 -25.52
C ARG A 118 -23.62 -9.93 -24.08
N ILE A 119 -22.86 -10.77 -23.39
CA ILE A 119 -23.04 -11.02 -21.96
C ILE A 119 -22.45 -9.83 -21.18
N ASP A 120 -23.29 -9.08 -20.48
CA ASP A 120 -22.88 -7.93 -19.65
C ASP A 120 -22.67 -8.33 -18.19
N TYR A 121 -23.43 -9.32 -17.70
CA TYR A 121 -23.41 -9.72 -16.29
C TYR A 121 -23.82 -11.18 -16.13
N ILE A 122 -23.35 -11.82 -15.06
CA ILE A 122 -23.63 -13.24 -14.78
C ILE A 122 -24.14 -13.40 -13.37
N LEU A 123 -25.18 -14.22 -13.21
CA LEU A 123 -25.64 -14.74 -11.93
C LEU A 123 -25.41 -16.26 -11.90
N VAL A 124 -25.00 -16.78 -10.75
CA VAL A 124 -24.75 -18.22 -10.56
C VAL A 124 -25.62 -18.73 -9.42
N TYR A 125 -26.31 -19.84 -9.64
CA TYR A 125 -27.01 -20.53 -8.57
C TYR A 125 -26.94 -22.04 -8.74
N ARG A 126 -27.23 -22.74 -7.64
CA ARG A 126 -27.26 -24.19 -7.57
C ARG A 126 -28.70 -24.71 -7.67
N LYS A 127 -28.96 -25.74 -8.48
CA LYS A 127 -30.29 -26.35 -8.64
C LYS A 127 -30.77 -26.96 -7.32
N SER A 128 -29.86 -27.52 -6.52
CA SER A 128 -30.15 -28.12 -5.21
C SER A 128 -30.66 -27.13 -4.15
N ASN A 129 -30.61 -25.82 -4.39
CA ASN A 129 -30.98 -24.83 -3.39
C ASN A 129 -32.51 -24.74 -3.22
N PRO A 130 -33.05 -24.83 -1.97
CA PRO A 130 -34.49 -24.79 -1.71
C PRO A 130 -35.16 -23.44 -2.00
N GLN A 131 -34.42 -22.33 -2.16
CA GLN A 131 -35.00 -20.99 -2.35
C GLN A 131 -35.39 -20.70 -3.81
N THR A 132 -36.11 -21.62 -4.45
CA THR A 132 -36.48 -21.52 -5.87
C THR A 132 -37.50 -20.40 -6.15
N GLU A 133 -38.51 -20.26 -5.29
CA GLU A 133 -39.61 -19.31 -5.49
C GLU A 133 -39.14 -17.85 -5.56
N LYS A 134 -38.33 -17.41 -4.59
CA LYS A 134 -37.76 -16.04 -4.55
C LYS A 134 -36.90 -15.76 -5.77
N ARG A 135 -36.13 -16.75 -6.22
CA ARG A 135 -35.30 -16.64 -7.42
C ARG A 135 -36.14 -16.50 -8.67
N GLU A 136 -37.20 -17.27 -8.82
CA GLU A 136 -38.10 -17.18 -9.98
C GLU A 136 -38.84 -15.85 -10.05
N VAL A 137 -39.30 -15.33 -8.91
CA VAL A 137 -39.90 -13.98 -8.84
C VAL A 137 -38.88 -12.92 -9.27
N PHE A 138 -37.64 -13.01 -8.77
CA PHE A 138 -36.58 -12.10 -9.14
C PHE A 138 -36.26 -12.15 -10.65
N GLU A 139 -36.13 -13.35 -11.22
CA GLU A 139 -35.89 -13.53 -12.67
C GLU A 139 -37.06 -13.05 -13.54
N ARG A 140 -38.31 -13.22 -13.09
CA ARG A 140 -39.49 -12.65 -13.77
C ARG A 140 -39.41 -11.13 -13.79
N ASN A 141 -39.03 -10.52 -12.68
CA ASN A 141 -38.87 -9.07 -12.58
C ASN A 141 -37.66 -8.55 -13.40
N ILE A 142 -36.55 -9.30 -13.48
CA ILE A 142 -35.43 -8.99 -14.40
C ILE A 142 -35.92 -8.87 -15.85
N ARG A 143 -36.74 -9.82 -16.32
CA ARG A 143 -37.31 -9.76 -17.67
C ARG A 143 -38.30 -8.59 -17.81
N ALA A 144 -39.12 -8.33 -16.79
CA ALA A 144 -40.07 -7.24 -16.78
C ALA A 144 -39.41 -5.85 -16.88
N GLU A 145 -38.21 -5.68 -16.31
CA GLU A 145 -37.42 -4.45 -16.46
C GLU A 145 -36.80 -4.27 -17.86
N GLY A 146 -36.80 -5.32 -18.68
CA GLY A 146 -36.33 -5.32 -20.07
C GLY A 146 -34.97 -5.99 -20.30
N LEU A 147 -34.37 -6.59 -19.27
CA LEU A 147 -33.12 -7.33 -19.43
C LEU A 147 -33.37 -8.69 -20.10
N GLN A 148 -32.54 -9.03 -21.08
CA GLN A 148 -32.57 -10.33 -21.72
C GLN A 148 -31.72 -11.31 -20.92
N MET A 149 -32.20 -12.55 -20.79
CA MET A 149 -31.52 -13.56 -20.00
C MET A 149 -31.47 -14.92 -20.70
N GLU A 150 -30.35 -15.61 -20.59
CA GLU A 150 -30.12 -16.97 -21.08
C GLU A 150 -29.57 -17.84 -19.94
N LYS A 151 -30.10 -19.05 -19.77
CA LYS A 151 -29.64 -20.00 -18.73
C LYS A 151 -28.83 -21.12 -19.36
N GLU A 152 -27.68 -21.42 -18.79
CA GLU A 152 -26.86 -22.57 -19.17
C GLU A 152 -26.37 -23.35 -17.96
N SER A 153 -26.40 -24.67 -18.03
CA SER A 153 -25.75 -25.52 -17.03
C SER A 153 -24.22 -25.47 -17.20
N SER A 154 -23.50 -25.51 -16.09
CA SER A 154 -22.05 -25.72 -16.07
C SER A 154 -21.67 -27.01 -16.79
N LEU A 155 -20.52 -27.01 -17.45
CA LEU A 155 -19.94 -28.20 -18.08
C LEU A 155 -19.31 -29.14 -17.04
N ILE A 156 -18.88 -28.58 -15.90
CA ILE A 156 -18.21 -29.28 -14.79
C ILE A 156 -19.24 -29.89 -13.83
N ASN A 157 -20.21 -29.09 -13.39
CA ASN A 157 -21.20 -29.56 -12.41
C ASN A 157 -22.62 -29.22 -12.88
N SER A 158 -23.38 -30.24 -13.26
CA SER A 158 -24.75 -30.08 -13.74
C SER A 158 -25.71 -29.42 -12.74
N ASP A 159 -25.34 -29.35 -11.46
CA ASP A 159 -26.06 -28.65 -10.39
C ASP A 159 -25.89 -27.12 -10.47
N ILE A 160 -24.82 -26.62 -11.09
CA ILE A 160 -24.56 -25.18 -11.23
C ILE A 160 -25.22 -24.67 -12.52
N ILE A 161 -26.00 -23.60 -12.40
CA ILE A 161 -26.58 -22.87 -13.54
C ILE A 161 -26.00 -21.45 -13.59
N PHE A 162 -25.50 -21.10 -14.76
CA PHE A 162 -25.10 -19.76 -15.15
C PHE A 162 -26.26 -19.05 -15.83
N VAL A 163 -26.64 -17.88 -15.32
CA VAL A 163 -27.62 -16.97 -15.93
C VAL A 163 -26.86 -15.83 -16.57
N LYS A 164 -26.83 -15.80 -17.89
CA LYS A 164 -26.24 -14.74 -18.69
C LYS A 164 -27.25 -13.61 -18.82
N LEU A 165 -26.84 -12.37 -18.59
CA LEU A 165 -27.67 -11.17 -18.72
C LEU A 165 -27.12 -10.26 -19.81
N HIS A 166 -28.04 -9.72 -20.62
CA HIS A 166 -27.75 -8.72 -21.64
C HIS A 166 -28.71 -7.54 -21.49
N ALA A 167 -28.17 -6.32 -21.52
CA ALA A 167 -28.97 -5.10 -21.57
C ALA A 167 -29.09 -4.56 -23.01
N PRO A 168 -30.32 -4.53 -23.57
CA PRO A 168 -30.59 -3.88 -24.85
C PRO A 168 -30.31 -2.36 -24.80
N TRP A 169 -30.13 -1.75 -25.97
CA TRP A 169 -29.85 -0.31 -26.10
C TRP A 169 -30.89 0.58 -25.41
N GLU A 170 -32.18 0.25 -25.51
CA GLU A 170 -33.28 1.03 -24.90
C GLU A 170 -33.20 1.04 -23.37
N VAL A 171 -32.89 -0.11 -22.77
CA VAL A 171 -32.68 -0.26 -21.33
C VAL A 171 -31.44 0.50 -20.90
N LEU A 172 -30.32 0.34 -21.62
CA LEU A 172 -29.08 1.08 -21.34
C LEU A 172 -29.29 2.58 -21.40
N GLY A 173 -29.95 3.07 -22.45
CA GLY A 173 -30.24 4.50 -22.60
C GLY A 173 -31.15 5.04 -21.47
N ARG A 174 -32.15 4.26 -21.03
CA ARG A 174 -33.08 4.67 -19.97
C ARG A 174 -32.37 4.78 -18.62
N TYR A 175 -31.62 3.75 -18.25
CA TYR A 175 -30.90 3.77 -16.98
C TYR A 175 -29.68 4.69 -17.02
N ALA A 176 -29.00 4.83 -18.17
CA ALA A 176 -27.92 5.81 -18.32
C ALA A 176 -28.40 7.24 -18.06
N GLU A 177 -29.62 7.58 -18.49
CA GLU A 177 -30.25 8.88 -18.18
C GLU A 177 -30.64 9.00 -16.70
N GLN A 178 -31.17 7.93 -16.08
CA GLN A 178 -31.50 7.93 -14.65
C GLN A 178 -30.27 8.04 -13.74
N MET A 179 -29.15 7.46 -14.13
CA MET A 179 -27.88 7.52 -13.41
C MET A 179 -26.99 8.70 -13.86
N ASN A 180 -27.50 9.62 -14.71
CA ASN A 180 -26.76 10.78 -15.23
C ASN A 180 -25.39 10.44 -15.84
N VAL A 181 -25.28 9.30 -16.53
CA VAL A 181 -23.99 8.83 -17.08
C VAL A 181 -23.45 9.85 -18.09
N ARG A 182 -22.34 10.51 -17.74
CA ARG A 182 -21.66 11.48 -18.60
C ARG A 182 -21.04 10.80 -19.83
N MET A 183 -21.26 11.39 -21.01
CA MET A 183 -20.84 10.88 -22.32
C MET A 183 -20.28 12.01 -23.20
N PRO A 184 -19.38 11.71 -24.15
CA PRO A 184 -18.71 12.72 -24.97
C PRO A 184 -19.67 13.42 -25.94
N PHE A 185 -19.63 14.75 -25.93
CA PHE A 185 -20.42 15.67 -26.72
C PHE A 185 -19.66 16.08 -28.01
N ARG A 186 -20.37 16.31 -29.12
CA ARG A 186 -19.78 16.54 -30.45
C ARG A 186 -18.90 17.78 -30.58
N ARG A 187 -19.04 18.79 -29.72
CA ARG A 187 -18.24 20.02 -29.82
C ARG A 187 -16.80 19.74 -29.37
N LYS A 188 -15.87 19.79 -30.33
CA LYS A 188 -14.42 19.69 -30.10
C LYS A 188 -13.94 20.88 -29.27
N ILE A 189 -13.03 20.63 -28.34
CA ILE A 189 -12.38 21.70 -27.61
C ILE A 189 -11.37 22.39 -28.54
N TYR A 190 -11.46 23.71 -28.72
CA TYR A 190 -10.40 24.49 -29.35
C TYR A 190 -9.43 24.99 -28.26
N TYR A 191 -8.38 24.21 -27.95
CA TYR A 191 -7.20 24.72 -27.23
C TYR A 191 -6.13 25.08 -28.26
N LEU A 192 -5.75 26.36 -28.36
CA LEU A 192 -4.37 26.67 -28.74
C LEU A 192 -3.57 26.68 -27.43
N PRO A 193 -2.66 25.74 -27.19
CA PRO A 193 -1.77 25.83 -26.05
C PRO A 193 -0.85 27.04 -26.24
N ARG A 194 -1.24 28.20 -25.68
CA ARG A 194 -0.42 29.43 -25.67
C ARG A 194 0.94 29.22 -24.97
N ARG A 195 1.12 28.09 -24.26
CA ARG A 195 2.33 27.68 -23.54
C ARG A 195 3.43 27.03 -24.40
N TYR A 196 3.18 26.65 -25.66
CA TYR A 196 4.23 26.02 -26.48
C TYR A 196 5.30 27.01 -26.98
N LYS A 197 5.04 28.32 -27.02
CA LYS A 197 6.03 29.29 -27.54
C LYS A 197 7.17 29.62 -26.56
N PHE A 198 6.91 29.72 -25.25
CA PHE A 198 7.96 30.08 -24.27
C PHE A 198 8.80 28.87 -23.84
N MET A 199 8.16 27.70 -23.63
CA MET A 199 8.88 26.45 -23.37
C MET A 199 9.65 25.94 -24.59
N SER A 200 9.25 26.24 -25.84
CA SER A 200 10.02 25.77 -27.01
C SER A 200 11.44 26.33 -27.10
N ARG A 201 11.78 27.46 -26.45
CA ARG A 201 13.17 27.97 -26.41
C ARG A 201 14.04 27.17 -25.44
N ILE A 202 13.50 26.86 -24.27
CA ILE A 202 14.17 26.07 -23.23
C ILE A 202 14.20 24.59 -23.65
N ASP A 203 13.12 24.05 -24.21
CA ASP A 203 13.07 22.71 -24.80
C ASP A 203 13.98 22.59 -26.04
N LYS A 204 14.22 23.65 -26.82
CA LYS A 204 15.24 23.62 -27.91
C LYS A 204 16.67 23.60 -27.40
N GLN A 205 16.95 24.18 -26.23
CA GLN A 205 18.25 24.08 -25.56
C GLN A 205 18.43 22.72 -24.88
N ILE A 206 17.41 22.22 -24.19
CA ILE A 206 17.41 20.92 -23.50
C ILE A 206 17.36 19.74 -24.50
N SER A 207 16.67 19.87 -25.63
CA SER A 207 16.62 18.82 -26.68
C SER A 207 17.95 18.60 -27.39
N ARG A 208 18.84 19.61 -27.40
CA ARG A 208 20.23 19.45 -27.90
C ARG A 208 21.05 18.55 -26.99
N PHE A 209 20.84 18.64 -25.67
CA PHE A 209 21.48 17.78 -24.67
C PHE A 209 20.82 16.38 -24.60
N ARG A 210 19.50 16.31 -24.80
CA ARG A 210 18.73 15.05 -24.83
C ARG A 210 18.94 14.17 -26.06
N ARG A 211 19.63 14.65 -27.10
CA ARG A 211 19.90 13.87 -28.32
C ARG A 211 20.89 12.72 -28.12
N TRP A 212 21.63 12.76 -27.00
CA TRP A 212 22.59 11.72 -26.60
C TRP A 212 21.98 10.65 -25.68
N LEU A 213 20.72 10.83 -25.24
CA LEU A 213 19.96 9.85 -24.45
C LEU A 213 18.96 9.12 -25.37
N PRO A 214 18.75 7.80 -25.22
CA PRO A 214 17.82 7.03 -26.06
C PRO A 214 16.42 7.66 -26.06
N LYS A 215 15.75 7.62 -27.23
CA LYS A 215 14.42 8.21 -27.44
C LYS A 215 13.42 7.71 -26.39
N LYS A 216 13.10 8.56 -25.41
CA LYS A 216 12.02 8.43 -24.40
C LYS A 216 11.70 6.98 -23.95
N PRO A 217 12.66 6.20 -23.40
CA PRO A 217 12.46 4.80 -23.05
C PRO A 217 11.32 4.56 -22.05
N MET A 218 10.99 5.57 -21.23
CA MET A 218 9.94 5.49 -20.22
C MET A 218 8.54 5.78 -20.74
N ARG A 219 8.36 6.51 -21.86
CA ARG A 219 7.02 6.86 -22.35
C ARG A 219 6.37 5.66 -23.03
N LEU A 220 5.11 5.39 -22.65
CA LEU A 220 4.26 4.45 -23.37
C LEU A 220 4.10 4.92 -24.82
N ASP A 221 4.35 4.03 -25.76
CA ASP A 221 4.33 4.35 -27.18
C ASP A 221 2.87 4.50 -27.62
N LYS A 222 2.39 5.75 -27.74
CA LYS A 222 0.98 6.06 -28.02
C LYS A 222 0.49 5.41 -29.31
N GLU A 223 1.38 5.15 -30.28
CA GLU A 223 1.05 4.47 -31.54
C GLU A 223 0.61 3.00 -31.35
N THR A 224 0.94 2.37 -30.22
CA THR A 224 0.50 1.01 -29.89
C THR A 224 -0.87 0.93 -29.22
N LEU A 225 -1.50 2.08 -28.90
CA LEU A 225 -2.82 2.17 -28.30
C LEU A 225 -3.80 2.90 -29.24
N PRO A 226 -4.16 2.31 -30.40
CA PRO A 226 -4.94 2.97 -31.45
C PRO A 226 -6.35 3.40 -31.01
N ASP A 227 -6.92 2.79 -29.96
CA ASP A 227 -8.30 3.02 -29.52
C ASP A 227 -8.45 4.03 -28.37
N LEU A 228 -7.35 4.65 -27.93
CA LEU A 228 -7.37 5.79 -27.00
C LEU A 228 -7.16 7.07 -27.80
N GLU A 229 -8.08 7.39 -28.71
CA GLU A 229 -8.23 8.77 -29.11
C GLU A 229 -8.58 9.56 -27.84
N GLU A 230 -7.64 10.39 -27.38
CA GLU A 230 -7.87 11.51 -26.47
C GLU A 230 -8.85 12.46 -27.17
N ASN A 231 -10.12 12.06 -27.23
CA ASN A 231 -11.19 12.92 -27.68
C ASN A 231 -11.41 13.92 -26.57
N ASP A 232 -10.61 14.96 -26.64
CA ASP A 232 -10.77 16.22 -25.95
C ASP A 232 -12.14 16.85 -26.35
N CYS A 233 -13.20 16.21 -25.88
CA CYS A 233 -14.60 16.53 -26.07
C CYS A 233 -15.18 16.80 -24.69
N TYR A 234 -16.04 17.80 -24.57
CA TYR A 234 -16.81 18.01 -23.35
C TYR A 234 -17.72 16.81 -23.09
N THR A 235 -17.92 16.45 -21.83
CA THR A 235 -18.86 15.39 -21.46
C THR A 235 -20.12 16.01 -20.87
N ALA A 236 -21.26 15.37 -21.07
CA ALA A 236 -22.53 15.81 -20.50
C ALA A 236 -23.37 14.59 -20.08
N PRO A 237 -24.27 14.72 -19.09
CA PRO A 237 -25.20 13.65 -18.72
C PRO A 237 -25.99 13.18 -19.95
N PHE A 238 -25.96 11.88 -20.21
CA PHE A 238 -26.66 11.29 -21.33
C PHE A 238 -28.17 11.53 -21.18
N SER A 239 -28.78 12.13 -22.21
CA SER A 239 -30.24 12.25 -22.30
C SER A 239 -30.70 11.76 -23.65
N GLN A 240 -31.72 10.90 -23.66
CA GLN A 240 -32.27 10.36 -24.90
C GLN A 240 -32.82 11.47 -25.81
N GLN A 241 -33.36 12.55 -25.23
CA GLN A 241 -33.87 13.70 -25.98
C GLN A 241 -32.75 14.47 -26.72
N ARG A 242 -31.52 14.41 -26.22
CA ARG A 242 -30.35 15.14 -26.74
C ARG A 242 -29.36 14.24 -27.49
N ILE A 243 -29.81 13.06 -27.93
CA ILE A 243 -28.95 12.01 -28.52
C ILE A 243 -28.08 12.51 -29.69
N HIS A 244 -28.57 13.48 -30.48
CA HIS A 244 -27.89 14.05 -31.65
C HIS A 244 -26.66 14.91 -31.30
N HIS A 245 -26.54 15.35 -30.06
CA HIS A 245 -25.38 16.09 -29.59
C HIS A 245 -24.23 15.19 -29.12
N PHE A 246 -24.49 13.90 -28.86
CA PHE A 246 -23.46 12.96 -28.44
C PHE A 246 -22.74 12.34 -29.65
N ILE A 247 -21.48 11.95 -29.45
CA ILE A 247 -20.68 11.27 -30.48
C ILE A 247 -21.03 9.78 -30.46
N ILE A 248 -22.01 9.38 -31.28
CA ILE A 248 -22.40 7.98 -31.46
C ILE A 248 -21.94 7.52 -32.84
N HIS A 249 -20.81 6.80 -32.88
CA HIS A 249 -20.35 6.12 -34.10
C HIS A 249 -21.06 4.78 -34.29
N ASN A 250 -21.10 3.97 -33.23
CA ASN A 250 -21.77 2.68 -33.19
C ASN A 250 -22.49 2.53 -31.84
N LYS A 251 -23.75 2.11 -31.86
CA LYS A 251 -24.57 1.91 -30.65
C LYS A 251 -24.02 0.81 -29.75
N ASP A 252 -23.36 -0.20 -30.32
CA ASP A 252 -22.84 -1.34 -29.55
C ASP A 252 -21.59 -0.99 -28.75
N THR A 253 -20.77 -0.05 -29.24
CA THR A 253 -19.50 0.36 -28.61
C THR A 253 -19.58 1.68 -27.86
N PHE A 254 -20.68 2.43 -28.00
CA PHE A 254 -20.87 3.72 -27.34
C PHE A 254 -20.77 3.62 -25.81
N PHE A 255 -21.46 2.65 -25.20
CA PHE A 255 -21.29 2.35 -23.79
C PHE A 255 -20.13 1.37 -23.61
N ASN A 256 -19.06 1.81 -22.95
CA ASN A 256 -17.94 0.93 -22.55
C ASN A 256 -18.45 -0.27 -21.73
N ASN A 257 -17.78 -1.42 -21.84
CA ASN A 257 -18.19 -2.66 -21.14
C ASN A 257 -18.26 -2.51 -19.62
N ALA A 258 -17.36 -1.72 -19.04
CA ALA A 258 -17.38 -1.34 -17.63
C ALA A 258 -18.67 -0.58 -17.28
N THR A 259 -19.04 0.42 -18.08
CA THR A 259 -20.28 1.18 -17.94
C THR A 259 -21.49 0.25 -18.07
N ARG A 260 -21.57 -0.57 -19.13
CA ARG A 260 -22.67 -1.53 -19.32
C ARG A 260 -22.88 -2.45 -18.11
N SER A 261 -21.79 -3.03 -17.60
CA SER A 261 -21.81 -3.88 -16.41
C SER A 261 -22.30 -3.13 -15.17
N ARG A 262 -21.88 -1.88 -14.99
CA ARG A 262 -22.34 -0.99 -13.91
C ARG A 262 -23.84 -0.70 -14.01
N ILE A 263 -24.35 -0.42 -15.21
CA ILE A 263 -25.78 -0.22 -15.45
C ILE A 263 -26.57 -1.47 -15.07
N VAL A 264 -26.15 -2.66 -15.55
CA VAL A 264 -26.84 -3.91 -15.25
C VAL A 264 -26.81 -4.22 -13.74
N HIS A 265 -25.68 -4.00 -13.08
CA HIS A 265 -25.58 -4.19 -11.64
C HIS A 265 -26.54 -3.27 -10.86
N HIS A 266 -26.62 -1.99 -11.24
CA HIS A 266 -27.56 -1.04 -10.64
C HIS A 266 -29.02 -1.52 -10.78
N ILE A 267 -29.40 -2.02 -11.95
CA ILE A 267 -30.74 -2.60 -12.17
C ILE A 267 -30.97 -3.78 -11.20
N LEU A 268 -30.02 -4.71 -11.10
CA LEU A 268 -30.12 -5.90 -10.23
C LEU A 268 -30.19 -5.56 -8.73
N GLN A 269 -29.57 -4.46 -8.30
CA GLN A 269 -29.67 -3.99 -6.91
C GLN A 269 -31.06 -3.43 -6.57
N ARG A 270 -31.83 -2.95 -7.55
CA ARG A 270 -33.13 -2.28 -7.34
C ARG A 270 -34.34 -3.17 -7.63
N ILE A 271 -34.14 -4.31 -8.29
CA ILE A 271 -35.22 -5.28 -8.54
C ILE A 271 -35.71 -5.90 -7.23
N LYS A 272 -37.04 -6.04 -7.09
CA LYS A 272 -37.70 -6.72 -5.97
C LYS A 272 -37.70 -8.22 -6.18
N TYR A 273 -37.44 -9.01 -5.14
CA TYR A 273 -37.56 -10.48 -5.20
C TYR A 273 -38.82 -11.02 -4.53
N GLU A 274 -39.56 -10.17 -3.81
CA GLU A 274 -40.79 -10.54 -3.11
C GLU A 274 -41.61 -9.26 -2.84
N GLU A 275 -42.91 -9.40 -2.63
CA GLU A 275 -43.76 -8.25 -2.30
C GLU A 275 -43.41 -7.69 -0.92
N GLY A 276 -43.08 -6.39 -0.89
CA GLY A 276 -42.73 -5.66 0.33
C GLY A 276 -41.67 -4.59 0.07
N LYS A 277 -41.81 -3.42 0.72
CA LYS A 277 -40.86 -2.30 0.58
C LYS A 277 -39.41 -2.67 0.90
N ASN A 278 -39.22 -3.64 1.80
CA ASN A 278 -37.89 -4.03 2.28
C ASN A 278 -37.26 -5.19 1.49
N LYS A 279 -37.95 -5.79 0.52
CA LYS A 279 -37.52 -7.03 -0.13
C LYS A 279 -36.90 -6.77 -1.50
N ILE A 280 -35.87 -5.93 -1.49
CA ILE A 280 -35.19 -5.41 -2.68
C ILE A 280 -33.75 -5.91 -2.74
N GLY A 281 -33.31 -6.24 -3.95
CA GLY A 281 -31.90 -6.25 -4.34
C GLY A 281 -31.17 -7.59 -4.31
N LEU A 282 -30.26 -7.73 -5.27
CA LEU A 282 -29.37 -8.87 -5.47
C LEU A 282 -28.53 -9.22 -4.23
N ASN A 283 -28.02 -8.23 -3.49
CA ASN A 283 -27.12 -8.47 -2.35
C ASN A 283 -27.76 -9.34 -1.26
N ARG A 284 -29.08 -9.19 -1.01
CA ARG A 284 -29.81 -10.05 -0.06
C ARG A 284 -29.97 -11.48 -0.57
N LEU A 285 -30.13 -11.66 -1.88
CA LEU A 285 -30.22 -12.98 -2.49
C LEU A 285 -28.87 -13.72 -2.44
N LEU A 286 -27.76 -12.98 -2.55
CA LEU A 286 -26.42 -13.53 -2.32
C LEU A 286 -26.21 -13.93 -0.87
N THR A 287 -26.56 -13.07 0.10
CA THR A 287 -26.42 -13.39 1.54
C THR A 287 -27.32 -14.55 1.98
N ASN A 288 -28.53 -14.66 1.43
CA ASN A 288 -29.46 -15.77 1.72
C ASN A 288 -29.07 -17.07 1.01
N GLY A 289 -28.07 -17.04 0.11
CA GLY A 289 -27.63 -18.17 -0.69
C GLY A 289 -28.49 -18.49 -1.91
N SER A 290 -29.60 -17.77 -2.18
CA SER A 290 -30.43 -17.95 -3.39
C SER A 290 -29.61 -17.90 -4.68
N TYR A 291 -28.65 -16.97 -4.72
CA TYR A 291 -27.56 -16.92 -5.70
C TYR A 291 -26.25 -17.14 -4.95
N GLU A 292 -25.31 -17.82 -5.61
CA GLU A 292 -23.98 -18.11 -5.05
C GLU A 292 -22.97 -17.02 -5.43
N ALA A 293 -23.04 -16.52 -6.66
CA ALA A 293 -22.13 -15.50 -7.16
C ALA A 293 -22.82 -14.60 -8.19
N ALA A 294 -22.33 -13.36 -8.29
CA ALA A 294 -22.73 -12.41 -9.29
C ALA A 294 -21.54 -11.53 -9.69
N PHE A 295 -21.22 -11.46 -10.98
CA PHE A 295 -20.01 -10.77 -11.44
C PHE A 295 -20.09 -10.39 -12.92
N PRO A 296 -19.37 -9.33 -13.35
CA PRO A 296 -19.16 -9.04 -14.76
C PRO A 296 -18.08 -9.94 -15.36
N LEU A 297 -18.14 -10.16 -16.68
CA LEU A 297 -17.17 -10.98 -17.40
C LEU A 297 -15.91 -10.21 -17.80
N HIS A 298 -14.78 -10.92 -17.83
CA HIS A 298 -13.62 -10.52 -18.60
C HIS A 298 -13.87 -10.69 -20.11
N GLU A 299 -13.21 -9.86 -20.92
CA GLU A 299 -13.34 -9.84 -22.39
C GLU A 299 -12.59 -10.97 -23.10
N GLY A 300 -12.17 -12.03 -22.40
CA GLY A 300 -11.45 -13.17 -22.96
C GLY A 300 -10.13 -13.49 -22.24
N SER A 301 -9.25 -14.21 -22.95
CA SER A 301 -7.91 -14.59 -22.48
C SER A 301 -6.99 -13.38 -22.32
N TYR A 302 -6.10 -13.43 -21.33
CA TYR A 302 -5.04 -12.44 -21.10
C TYR A 302 -3.77 -12.74 -21.90
N ARG A 303 -3.53 -13.98 -22.35
CA ARG A 303 -2.42 -14.36 -23.26
C ARG A 303 -2.93 -14.58 -24.68
N SER A 304 -2.11 -14.23 -25.67
CA SER A 304 -2.28 -14.52 -27.10
C SER A 304 -1.06 -15.28 -27.62
N LYS A 305 -1.25 -16.18 -28.60
CA LYS A 305 -0.12 -16.80 -29.34
C LYS A 305 0.67 -15.77 -30.15
N ASN A 306 -0.01 -14.71 -30.60
CA ASN A 306 0.54 -13.72 -31.50
C ASN A 306 0.97 -12.46 -30.76
N SER A 307 2.17 -11.96 -31.07
CA SER A 307 2.67 -10.70 -30.51
C SER A 307 1.78 -9.52 -30.92
N ILE A 308 1.57 -8.60 -29.97
CA ILE A 308 0.79 -7.38 -30.19
C ILE A 308 1.34 -6.51 -31.32
N LYS A 309 2.67 -6.53 -31.54
CA LYS A 309 3.34 -5.76 -32.60
C LYS A 309 2.95 -6.23 -34.00
N THR A 310 2.62 -7.51 -34.15
CA THR A 310 2.33 -8.13 -35.45
C THR A 310 0.85 -8.19 -35.79
N HIS A 311 -0.01 -8.38 -34.77
CA HIS A 311 -1.45 -8.66 -34.98
C HIS A 311 -2.39 -7.68 -34.26
N GLY A 312 -1.85 -6.69 -33.55
CA GLY A 312 -2.64 -5.82 -32.69
C GLY A 312 -3.15 -6.52 -31.43
N ALA A 313 -3.84 -5.75 -30.58
CA ALA A 313 -4.47 -6.29 -29.39
C ALA A 313 -5.73 -7.08 -29.75
N VAL A 314 -5.79 -8.36 -29.35
CA VAL A 314 -7.01 -9.18 -29.52
C VAL A 314 -8.16 -8.66 -28.65
N ASN A 315 -7.88 -8.37 -27.37
CA ASN A 315 -8.84 -7.91 -26.36
C ASN A 315 -8.17 -6.89 -25.43
N HIS A 316 -8.94 -6.03 -24.74
CA HIS A 316 -8.36 -5.06 -23.79
C HIS A 316 -7.64 -5.73 -22.61
N ARG A 317 -8.08 -6.90 -22.16
CA ARG A 317 -7.41 -7.67 -21.09
C ARG A 317 -5.98 -8.08 -21.49
N HIS A 318 -5.81 -8.54 -22.73
CA HIS A 318 -4.51 -8.93 -23.27
C HIS A 318 -3.60 -7.71 -23.46
N LEU A 319 -4.15 -6.58 -23.94
CA LEU A 319 -3.42 -5.32 -24.03
C LEU A 319 -2.93 -4.85 -22.64
N LEU A 320 -3.78 -4.90 -21.61
CA LEU A 320 -3.42 -4.55 -20.24
C LEU A 320 -2.33 -5.46 -19.68
N TYR A 321 -2.35 -6.76 -20.00
CA TYR A 321 -1.32 -7.68 -19.56
C TYR A 321 0.06 -7.31 -20.12
N GLU A 322 0.16 -7.18 -21.45
CA GLU A 322 1.42 -6.90 -22.15
C GLU A 322 1.97 -5.49 -21.92
N CYS A 323 1.11 -4.48 -21.75
CA CYS A 323 1.54 -3.10 -21.58
C CYS A 323 1.78 -2.70 -20.12
N TRP A 324 1.25 -3.43 -19.15
CA TRP A 324 1.22 -2.99 -17.76
C TRP A 324 1.50 -4.10 -16.75
N ALA A 325 0.80 -5.24 -16.82
CA ALA A 325 0.93 -6.30 -15.82
C ALA A 325 2.18 -7.20 -15.99
N SER A 326 2.82 -7.20 -17.16
CA SER A 326 4.04 -7.97 -17.40
C SER A 326 5.24 -7.39 -16.64
N TRP A 327 6.04 -8.22 -15.97
CA TRP A 327 7.22 -7.75 -15.22
C TRP A 327 8.30 -7.13 -16.11
N GLY A 328 8.36 -7.53 -17.38
CA GLY A 328 9.33 -6.98 -18.34
C GLY A 328 9.12 -5.49 -18.67
N VAL A 329 7.99 -4.91 -18.24
CA VAL A 329 7.58 -3.53 -18.55
C VAL A 329 7.64 -2.62 -17.31
N TRP A 330 8.35 -3.04 -16.26
CA TRP A 330 8.45 -2.33 -14.98
C TRP A 330 8.90 -0.86 -15.11
N TYR A 331 9.76 -0.56 -16.08
CA TYR A 331 10.33 0.78 -16.33
C TYR A 331 9.40 1.74 -17.11
N LYS A 332 8.28 1.27 -17.68
CA LYS A 332 7.34 2.12 -18.44
C LYS A 332 6.28 2.73 -17.53
N TYR A 333 5.81 3.93 -17.88
CA TYR A 333 4.66 4.57 -17.22
C TYR A 333 3.38 3.71 -17.33
N GLN A 334 2.52 3.82 -16.32
CA GLN A 334 1.25 3.09 -16.23
C GLN A 334 0.20 3.67 -17.22
N PRO A 335 -0.55 2.82 -17.95
CA PRO A 335 -1.63 3.26 -18.85
C PRO A 335 -2.94 3.53 -18.08
N LEU A 336 -2.95 4.59 -17.26
CA LEU A 336 -4.06 4.89 -16.33
C LEU A 336 -5.44 4.98 -17.02
N ASP A 337 -5.52 5.56 -18.22
CA ASP A 337 -6.79 5.71 -18.93
C ASP A 337 -7.37 4.38 -19.42
N LEU A 338 -6.50 3.43 -19.78
CA LEU A 338 -6.90 2.07 -20.16
C LEU A 338 -7.35 1.27 -18.94
N VAL A 339 -6.61 1.39 -17.83
CA VAL A 339 -6.98 0.78 -16.53
C VAL A 339 -8.34 1.30 -16.08
N ARG A 340 -8.57 2.62 -16.14
CA ARG A 340 -9.87 3.25 -15.87
C ARG A 340 -10.96 2.67 -16.77
N ARG A 341 -10.74 2.62 -18.08
CA ARG A 341 -11.76 2.15 -19.04
C ARG A 341 -12.17 0.69 -18.79
N TYR A 342 -11.24 -0.14 -18.30
CA TYR A 342 -11.48 -1.57 -18.10
C TYR A 342 -12.04 -1.91 -16.71
N PHE A 343 -11.44 -1.35 -15.65
CA PHE A 343 -11.75 -1.68 -14.25
C PHE A 343 -12.61 -0.61 -13.53
N GLY A 344 -12.74 0.59 -14.09
CA GLY A 344 -13.44 1.72 -13.47
C GLY A 344 -12.50 2.73 -12.82
N GLU A 345 -13.07 3.86 -12.42
CA GLU A 345 -12.36 5.02 -11.92
C GLU A 345 -11.74 4.78 -10.53
N LYS A 346 -12.41 4.02 -9.65
CA LYS A 346 -11.91 3.70 -8.31
C LYS A 346 -10.57 2.96 -8.34
N ILE A 347 -10.46 1.90 -9.16
CA ILE A 347 -9.21 1.13 -9.33
C ILE A 347 -8.18 1.96 -10.10
N GLY A 348 -8.62 2.71 -11.12
CA GLY A 348 -7.74 3.65 -11.82
C GLY A 348 -7.09 4.66 -10.87
N LEU A 349 -7.84 5.18 -9.90
CA LEU A 349 -7.37 6.17 -8.93
C LEU A 349 -6.35 5.58 -7.95
N TYR A 350 -6.53 4.33 -7.53
CA TYR A 350 -5.55 3.59 -6.72
C TYR A 350 -4.20 3.53 -7.42
N PHE A 351 -4.16 3.04 -8.67
CA PHE A 351 -2.90 2.96 -9.43
C PHE A 351 -2.31 4.33 -9.78
N ALA A 352 -3.16 5.35 -9.97
CA ALA A 352 -2.71 6.71 -10.14
C ALA A 352 -2.02 7.27 -8.88
N TRP A 353 -2.57 6.96 -7.70
CA TRP A 353 -1.97 7.32 -6.41
C TRP A 353 -0.69 6.55 -6.14
N LEU A 354 -0.69 5.22 -6.34
CA LEU A 354 0.47 4.37 -6.13
C LEU A 354 1.63 4.78 -7.06
N GLY A 355 1.34 5.05 -8.33
CA GLY A 355 2.32 5.58 -9.27
C GLY A 355 2.86 6.94 -8.87
N TRP A 356 2.02 7.82 -8.32
CA TRP A 356 2.44 9.12 -7.81
C TRP A 356 3.33 9.02 -6.57
N TYR A 357 2.94 8.17 -5.62
CA TYR A 357 3.71 7.88 -4.41
C TYR A 357 5.10 7.33 -4.75
N THR A 358 5.16 6.34 -5.64
CA THR A 358 6.42 5.77 -6.14
C THR A 358 7.28 6.83 -6.83
N GLY A 359 6.68 7.67 -7.68
CA GLY A 359 7.36 8.79 -8.33
C GLY A 359 7.97 9.79 -7.34
N MET A 360 7.27 10.09 -6.25
CA MET A 360 7.72 11.02 -5.21
C MET A 360 8.71 10.39 -4.22
N LEU A 361 8.77 9.07 -4.10
CA LEU A 361 9.77 8.38 -3.28
C LEU A 361 11.18 8.48 -3.87
N PHE A 362 11.35 8.68 -5.18
CA PHE A 362 12.68 8.79 -5.80
C PHE A 362 13.57 9.87 -5.15
N PRO A 363 13.15 11.15 -5.02
CA PRO A 363 13.92 12.16 -4.29
C PRO A 363 14.24 11.79 -2.83
N ALA A 364 13.29 11.17 -2.13
CA ALA A 364 13.46 10.77 -0.73
C ALA A 364 14.48 9.63 -0.58
N ALA A 365 14.40 8.62 -1.44
CA ALA A 365 15.35 7.51 -1.50
C ALA A 365 16.76 8.00 -1.86
N PHE A 366 16.87 8.93 -2.82
CA PHE A 366 18.15 9.50 -3.24
C PHE A 366 18.84 10.26 -2.09
N ILE A 367 18.12 11.16 -1.42
CA ILE A 367 18.67 11.92 -0.28
C ILE A 367 18.95 10.99 0.92
N GLY A 368 18.07 10.03 1.20
CA GLY A 368 18.29 9.03 2.25
C GLY A 368 19.53 8.17 2.02
N LEU A 369 19.78 7.78 0.76
CA LEU A 369 20.99 7.07 0.35
C LEU A 369 22.24 7.94 0.56
N PHE A 370 22.22 9.23 0.21
CA PHE A 370 23.35 10.12 0.50
C PHE A 370 23.64 10.27 1.99
N VAL A 371 22.60 10.39 2.82
CA VAL A 371 22.74 10.49 4.27
C VAL A 371 23.36 9.21 4.83
N PHE A 372 22.97 8.06 4.31
CA PHE A 372 23.57 6.77 4.65
C PHE A 372 25.04 6.69 4.20
N LEU A 373 25.35 7.03 2.94
CA LEU A 373 26.71 7.05 2.41
C LEU A 373 27.61 8.03 3.18
N TYR A 374 27.08 9.19 3.60
CA TYR A 374 27.77 10.11 4.49
C TYR A 374 28.09 9.47 5.85
N GLY A 375 27.17 8.67 6.41
CA GLY A 375 27.42 7.87 7.61
C GLY A 375 28.54 6.83 7.41
N VAL A 376 28.62 6.20 6.23
CA VAL A 376 29.69 5.25 5.88
C VAL A 376 31.04 5.97 5.78
N THR A 377 31.13 7.08 5.05
CA THR A 377 32.39 7.79 4.85
C THR A 377 32.92 8.46 6.12
N THR A 378 32.04 8.81 7.06
CA THR A 378 32.43 9.43 8.34
C THR A 378 32.66 8.42 9.47
N LEU A 379 32.47 7.12 9.21
CA LEU A 379 32.56 6.06 10.21
C LEU A 379 33.92 6.02 10.91
N ASP A 380 35.01 6.06 10.13
CA ASP A 380 36.37 6.01 10.67
C ASP A 380 36.85 7.36 11.22
N HIS A 381 36.10 8.44 11.04
CA HIS A 381 36.43 9.73 11.62
C HIS A 381 35.77 9.94 12.99
N CYS A 382 34.70 9.19 13.32
CA CYS A 382 33.93 9.39 14.53
C CYS A 382 34.71 9.10 15.82
N GLN A 383 35.05 10.15 16.58
CA GLN A 383 35.77 10.07 17.85
C GLN A 383 35.05 9.19 18.90
N VAL A 384 33.73 9.27 19.00
CA VAL A 384 32.95 8.47 19.97
C VAL A 384 33.06 6.98 19.68
N SER A 385 32.95 6.58 18.42
CA SER A 385 33.10 5.17 18.02
C SER A 385 34.52 4.66 18.29
N LYS A 386 35.54 5.50 18.04
CA LYS A 386 36.94 5.18 18.36
C LYS A 386 37.15 4.97 19.86
N GLU A 387 36.61 5.85 20.69
CA GLU A 387 36.70 5.74 22.15
C GLU A 387 36.06 4.46 22.66
N VAL A 388 34.87 4.08 22.15
CA VAL A 388 34.22 2.81 22.51
C VAL A 388 35.08 1.62 22.09
N CYS A 389 35.62 1.61 20.88
CA CYS A 389 36.44 0.51 20.38
C CYS A 389 37.81 0.40 21.08
N GLN A 390 38.36 1.50 21.61
CA GLN A 390 39.64 1.54 22.33
C GLN A 390 39.50 1.28 23.84
N ALA A 391 38.30 1.44 24.41
CA ALA A 391 38.01 1.30 25.84
C ALA A 391 38.02 -0.17 26.32
N THR A 392 39.22 -0.74 26.44
CA THR A 392 39.44 -2.11 26.96
C THR A 392 39.48 -2.18 28.49
N ASP A 393 39.70 -1.03 29.14
CA ASP A 393 39.79 -0.84 30.59
C ASP A 393 38.43 -0.53 31.25
N ILE A 394 37.44 -0.05 30.47
CA ILE A 394 36.10 0.28 30.98
C ILE A 394 35.23 -0.98 31.02
N ILE A 395 34.89 -1.40 32.24
CA ILE A 395 34.02 -2.54 32.50
C ILE A 395 32.62 -2.04 32.87
N MET A 396 31.61 -2.55 32.17
CA MET A 396 30.21 -2.18 32.34
C MET A 396 29.52 -3.09 33.35
N CYS A 397 28.57 -2.54 34.12
CA CYS A 397 27.73 -3.32 35.03
C CYS A 397 26.81 -4.28 34.25
N PRO A 398 26.44 -5.44 34.83
CA PRO A 398 25.60 -6.42 34.14
C PRO A 398 24.17 -5.91 33.90
N VAL A 399 23.64 -6.21 32.71
CA VAL A 399 22.34 -5.73 32.22
C VAL A 399 21.16 -6.50 32.83
N CYS A 400 21.38 -7.71 33.34
CA CYS A 400 20.35 -8.54 33.97
C CYS A 400 20.76 -9.07 35.35
N ASP A 401 19.78 -9.57 36.11
CA ASP A 401 20.00 -10.12 37.46
C ASP A 401 20.69 -11.51 37.40
N LYS A 402 21.72 -11.70 38.24
CA LYS A 402 22.47 -12.96 38.51
C LYS A 402 23.31 -13.55 37.38
N TYR A 403 22.69 -13.85 36.23
CA TYR A 403 23.31 -14.67 35.17
C TYR A 403 24.06 -13.88 34.10
N CYS A 404 23.93 -12.56 34.09
CA CYS A 404 24.67 -11.72 33.14
C CYS A 404 26.09 -11.46 33.65
N PRO A 405 27.14 -11.78 32.86
CA PRO A 405 28.50 -11.40 33.22
C PRO A 405 28.72 -9.89 33.06
N PHE A 406 29.76 -9.38 33.71
CA PHE A 406 30.31 -8.07 33.35
C PHE A 406 30.81 -8.10 31.90
N MET A 407 30.74 -6.95 31.21
CA MET A 407 31.17 -6.84 29.81
C MET A 407 32.16 -5.69 29.63
N ARG A 408 33.12 -5.84 28.71
CA ARG A 408 33.99 -4.72 28.32
C ARG A 408 33.23 -3.82 27.36
N LEU A 409 33.48 -2.52 27.44
CA LEU A 409 32.89 -1.57 26.51
C LEU A 409 33.37 -1.81 25.06
N SER A 410 34.62 -2.27 24.88
CA SER A 410 35.19 -2.63 23.59
C SER A 410 34.40 -3.72 22.84
N ASP A 411 33.73 -4.62 23.56
CA ASP A 411 32.93 -5.70 22.95
C ASP A 411 31.73 -5.13 22.18
N SER A 412 31.32 -3.91 22.52
CA SER A 412 30.24 -3.15 21.88
C SER A 412 30.70 -2.31 20.68
N CYS A 413 31.94 -2.46 20.21
CA CYS A 413 32.52 -1.65 19.12
C CYS A 413 31.71 -1.72 17.82
N VAL A 414 31.30 -2.93 17.39
CA VAL A 414 30.50 -3.12 16.16
C VAL A 414 29.17 -2.37 16.27
N TYR A 415 28.49 -2.51 17.41
CA TYR A 415 27.25 -1.80 17.68
C TYR A 415 27.47 -0.28 17.67
N ALA A 416 28.51 0.24 18.31
CA ALA A 416 28.79 1.69 18.28
C ALA A 416 29.05 2.22 16.86
N LYS A 417 29.75 1.45 16.01
CA LYS A 417 29.94 1.78 14.59
C LYS A 417 28.61 1.80 13.82
N VAL A 418 27.76 0.79 14.01
CA VAL A 418 26.43 0.74 13.39
C VAL A 418 25.51 1.86 13.90
N THR A 419 25.58 2.22 15.18
CA THR A 419 24.83 3.37 15.71
C THR A 419 25.26 4.64 14.99
N HIS A 420 26.56 4.89 14.79
CA HIS A 420 27.03 6.08 14.10
C HIS A 420 26.58 6.17 12.64
N LEU A 421 26.49 5.02 11.95
CA LEU A 421 26.00 4.95 10.58
C LEU A 421 24.60 5.57 10.44
N PHE A 422 23.74 5.35 11.43
CA PHE A 422 22.36 5.85 11.47
C PHE A 422 22.16 7.11 12.33
N ASP A 423 23.00 7.37 13.32
CA ASP A 423 22.93 8.53 14.24
C ASP A 423 24.04 9.55 13.95
N ASN A 424 24.04 10.08 12.73
CA ASN A 424 24.96 11.13 12.30
C ASN A 424 24.27 12.50 12.23
N GLY A 425 25.04 13.59 12.12
CA GLY A 425 24.44 14.93 12.06
C GLY A 425 23.53 15.18 10.85
N ALA A 426 23.70 14.42 9.76
CA ALA A 426 22.88 14.55 8.55
C ALA A 426 21.48 13.91 8.69
N THR A 427 21.26 13.01 9.66
CA THR A 427 19.93 12.41 9.88
C THR A 427 18.93 13.41 10.46
N VAL A 428 19.39 14.40 11.23
CA VAL A 428 18.56 15.52 11.71
C VAL A 428 18.07 16.35 10.52
N PHE A 429 18.96 16.67 9.57
CA PHE A 429 18.59 17.34 8.33
C PHE A 429 17.59 16.50 7.52
N PHE A 430 17.83 15.19 7.44
CA PHE A 430 16.94 14.26 6.74
C PHE A 430 15.54 14.21 7.35
N ALA A 431 15.41 14.25 8.68
CA ALA A 431 14.12 14.28 9.36
C ALA A 431 13.31 15.55 8.98
N VAL A 432 13.96 16.72 8.92
CA VAL A 432 13.33 17.97 8.45
C VAL A 432 12.92 17.86 6.98
N PHE A 433 13.83 17.35 6.13
CA PHE A 433 13.55 17.13 4.72
C PHE A 433 12.35 16.21 4.51
N MET A 434 12.24 15.12 5.28
CA MET A 434 11.15 14.15 5.16
C MET A 434 9.80 14.71 5.62
N ALA A 435 9.77 15.57 6.65
CA ALA A 435 8.56 16.29 7.06
C ALA A 435 8.07 17.27 5.98
N VAL A 436 9.01 17.98 5.33
CA VAL A 436 8.74 18.85 4.19
C VAL A 436 8.26 18.03 2.99
N TRP A 437 8.95 16.95 2.66
CA TRP A 437 8.62 16.03 1.59
C TRP A 437 7.20 15.47 1.74
N ALA A 438 6.80 15.03 2.95
CA ALA A 438 5.47 14.52 3.22
C ALA A 438 4.37 15.57 2.92
N THR A 439 4.63 16.83 3.25
CA THR A 439 3.72 17.95 2.96
C THR A 439 3.65 18.22 1.46
N VAL A 440 4.80 18.31 0.79
CA VAL A 440 4.89 18.53 -0.66
C VAL A 440 4.21 17.40 -1.43
N PHE A 441 4.39 16.15 -1.00
CA PHE A 441 3.73 14.98 -1.55
C PHE A 441 2.21 15.10 -1.47
N LEU A 442 1.66 15.46 -0.31
CA LEU A 442 0.21 15.60 -0.10
C LEU A 442 -0.37 16.76 -0.90
N GLU A 443 0.28 17.94 -0.92
CA GLU A 443 -0.22 19.09 -1.66
C GLU A 443 -0.16 18.87 -3.17
N PHE A 444 0.90 18.25 -3.68
CA PHE A 444 0.93 17.90 -5.10
C PHE A 444 -0.01 16.74 -5.44
N TRP A 445 -0.27 15.81 -4.51
CA TRP A 445 -1.33 14.82 -4.71
C TRP A 445 -2.71 15.50 -4.77
N LYS A 446 -3.03 16.48 -3.90
CA LYS A 446 -4.28 17.27 -4.02
C LYS A 446 -4.44 17.83 -5.44
N ARG A 447 -3.39 18.47 -5.96
CA ARG A 447 -3.39 19.06 -7.31
C ARG A 447 -3.55 18.02 -8.42
N ARG A 448 -2.86 16.88 -8.31
CA ARG A 448 -2.93 15.78 -9.28
C ARG A 448 -4.31 15.11 -9.27
N ARG A 449 -4.85 14.84 -8.07
CA ARG A 449 -6.23 14.38 -7.83
C ARG A 449 -7.23 15.29 -8.51
N ALA A 450 -7.12 16.61 -8.35
CA ALA A 450 -8.08 17.54 -8.95
C ALA A 450 -8.08 17.47 -10.49
N VAL A 451 -6.90 17.30 -11.10
CA VAL A 451 -6.77 17.10 -12.56
C VAL A 451 -7.41 15.77 -12.98
N ILE A 452 -7.11 14.67 -12.27
CA ILE A 452 -7.68 13.36 -12.57
C ILE A 452 -9.20 13.36 -12.40
N ALA A 453 -9.71 13.96 -11.32
CA ALA A 453 -11.14 14.07 -11.07
C ALA A 453 -11.86 14.88 -12.15
N TYR A 454 -11.20 15.91 -12.72
CA TYR A 454 -11.72 16.63 -13.88
C TYR A 454 -11.69 15.79 -15.15
N ASP A 455 -10.53 15.22 -15.50
CA ASP A 455 -10.33 14.44 -16.72
C ASP A 455 -11.20 13.16 -16.74
N TRP A 456 -11.65 12.70 -15.56
CA TRP A 456 -12.52 11.53 -15.39
C TRP A 456 -13.97 11.86 -15.05
N ASP A 457 -14.38 13.14 -15.14
CA ASP A 457 -15.75 13.60 -14.91
C ASP A 457 -16.31 13.25 -13.51
N LEU A 458 -15.45 13.21 -12.50
CA LEU A 458 -15.79 12.87 -11.11
C LEU A 458 -16.08 14.11 -10.24
N ILE A 459 -15.93 15.30 -10.81
CA ILE A 459 -16.30 16.55 -10.13
C ILE A 459 -17.84 16.59 -10.03
N ASP A 460 -18.31 16.85 -8.81
CA ASP A 460 -19.71 16.88 -8.36
C ASP A 460 -20.44 15.51 -8.33
N TRP A 461 -19.73 14.40 -8.60
CA TRP A 461 -20.30 13.05 -8.61
C TRP A 461 -20.98 12.66 -7.28
N GLU A 462 -20.32 12.89 -6.14
CA GLU A 462 -20.84 12.48 -4.82
C GLU A 462 -22.15 13.18 -4.45
N GLU A 463 -22.31 14.45 -4.84
CA GLU A 463 -23.51 15.24 -4.54
C GLU A 463 -24.67 14.90 -5.51
N GLU A 464 -24.35 14.59 -6.77
CA GLU A 464 -25.33 14.36 -7.83
C GLU A 464 -25.80 12.89 -7.95
N GLU A 465 -24.92 11.92 -7.70
CA GLU A 465 -25.12 10.51 -8.10
C GLU A 465 -25.03 9.48 -6.95
N GLU A 466 -24.54 9.81 -5.76
CA GLU A 466 -24.36 8.79 -4.70
C GLU A 466 -25.69 8.24 -4.15
N GLU A 467 -25.84 6.92 -4.15
CA GLU A 467 -27.06 6.24 -3.76
C GLU A 467 -27.08 5.83 -2.26
N ILE A 468 -28.29 5.76 -1.70
CA ILE A 468 -28.50 5.24 -0.34
C ILE A 468 -28.32 3.71 -0.36
N ARG A 469 -27.61 3.18 0.64
CA ARG A 469 -27.38 1.74 0.76
C ARG A 469 -28.70 1.00 1.01
N PRO A 470 -29.01 -0.11 0.30
CA PRO A 470 -30.28 -0.84 0.46
C PRO A 470 -30.55 -1.34 1.89
N GLN A 471 -29.50 -1.63 2.66
CA GLN A 471 -29.62 -2.06 4.06
C GLN A 471 -30.12 -0.94 4.98
N PHE A 472 -29.68 0.29 4.73
CA PHE A 472 -30.11 1.48 5.46
C PHE A 472 -31.58 1.80 5.12
N GLU A 473 -31.89 1.82 3.82
CA GLU A 473 -33.26 2.05 3.33
C GLU A 473 -34.24 1.06 3.92
N ALA A 474 -33.92 -0.24 3.92
CA ALA A 474 -34.83 -1.26 4.44
C ALA A 474 -35.06 -1.16 5.96
N LYS A 475 -34.09 -0.70 6.76
CA LYS A 475 -34.29 -0.53 8.21
C LYS A 475 -35.09 0.73 8.53
N TYR A 476 -34.77 1.83 7.85
CA TYR A 476 -35.37 3.14 8.12
C TYR A 476 -36.54 3.47 7.20
N SER A 477 -37.03 2.53 6.38
CA SER A 477 -38.19 2.70 5.48
C SER A 477 -39.46 3.21 6.17
N LYS A 478 -39.62 2.99 7.48
CA LYS A 478 -40.79 3.50 8.24
C LYS A 478 -40.62 4.94 8.75
N LYS A 479 -39.40 5.48 8.74
CA LYS A 479 -39.05 6.80 9.27
C LYS A 479 -38.47 7.64 8.15
N GLU A 480 -39.34 8.33 7.42
CA GLU A 480 -38.96 9.20 6.32
C GLU A 480 -38.95 10.67 6.77
N ARG A 481 -38.01 11.45 6.24
CA ARG A 481 -37.93 12.91 6.39
C ARG A 481 -37.88 13.53 4.98
N MET A 482 -38.49 14.69 4.79
CA MET A 482 -38.34 15.43 3.54
C MET A 482 -36.92 15.98 3.41
N ASN A 483 -36.21 15.63 2.35
CA ASN A 483 -34.91 16.19 2.05
C ASN A 483 -35.08 17.67 1.62
N PRO A 484 -34.39 18.64 2.25
CA PRO A 484 -34.53 20.05 1.93
C PRO A 484 -34.01 20.43 0.53
N ILE A 485 -33.12 19.61 -0.06
CA ILE A 485 -32.50 19.86 -1.36
C ILE A 485 -33.34 19.24 -2.49
N SER A 486 -33.64 17.94 -2.36
CA SER A 486 -34.34 17.20 -3.43
C SER A 486 -35.86 17.29 -3.37
N GLY A 487 -36.43 17.70 -2.22
CA GLY A 487 -37.88 17.71 -2.01
C GLY A 487 -38.52 16.32 -2.03
N LYS A 488 -37.73 15.25 -1.90
CA LYS A 488 -38.20 13.85 -1.85
C LYS A 488 -38.15 13.32 -0.41
N PRO A 489 -39.09 12.44 0.00
CA PRO A 489 -38.99 11.74 1.27
C PRO A 489 -37.79 10.78 1.23
N GLU A 490 -36.92 10.84 2.23
CA GLU A 490 -35.76 9.97 2.39
C GLU A 490 -35.76 9.28 3.77
N PRO A 491 -35.25 8.04 3.87
CA PRO A 491 -35.10 7.36 5.15
C PRO A 491 -34.16 8.15 6.08
N TYR A 492 -34.56 8.34 7.33
CA TYR A 492 -33.84 9.14 8.32
C TYR A 492 -33.55 8.36 9.60
N GLN A 493 -32.26 8.38 10.00
CA GLN A 493 -31.81 7.88 11.29
C GLN A 493 -31.82 9.02 12.31
N ALA A 494 -32.55 8.85 13.42
CA ALA A 494 -32.57 9.84 14.49
C ALA A 494 -31.18 10.02 15.11
N PHE A 495 -30.82 11.27 15.41
CA PHE A 495 -29.49 11.61 15.95
C PHE A 495 -29.16 10.84 17.24
N THR A 496 -30.14 10.61 18.12
CA THR A 496 -29.95 9.85 19.37
C THR A 496 -29.58 8.38 19.12
N ASP A 497 -30.25 7.73 18.15
CA ASP A 497 -29.93 6.35 17.74
C ASP A 497 -28.53 6.30 17.09
N LYS A 498 -28.22 7.26 16.20
CA LYS A 498 -26.88 7.37 15.58
C LYS A 498 -25.77 7.54 16.62
N CYS A 499 -25.95 8.45 17.58
CA CYS A 499 -24.99 8.73 18.63
C CYS A 499 -24.79 7.51 19.55
N SER A 500 -25.87 6.86 19.98
CA SER A 500 -25.77 5.66 20.83
C SER A 500 -24.98 4.52 20.17
N ARG A 501 -25.22 4.28 18.88
CA ARG A 501 -24.49 3.27 18.09
C ARG A 501 -23.03 3.63 17.90
N LEU A 502 -22.75 4.91 17.65
CA LEU A 502 -21.38 5.40 17.54
C LEU A 502 -20.61 5.24 18.86
N ILE A 503 -21.24 5.50 20.01
CA ILE A 503 -20.62 5.29 21.33
C ILE A 503 -20.30 3.80 21.55
N VAL A 504 -21.24 2.90 21.22
CA VAL A 504 -21.00 1.45 21.30
C VAL A 504 -19.83 1.07 20.40
N SER A 505 -19.79 1.57 19.17
CA SER A 505 -18.68 1.29 18.27
C SER A 505 -17.34 1.86 18.77
N ALA A 506 -17.32 3.09 19.29
CA ALA A 506 -16.12 3.71 19.85
C ALA A 506 -15.60 2.93 21.06
N SER A 507 -16.49 2.45 21.92
CA SER A 507 -16.13 1.61 23.08
C SER A 507 -15.51 0.27 22.65
N GLY A 508 -16.01 -0.33 21.56
CA GLY A 508 -15.44 -1.56 21.01
C GLY A 508 -14.01 -1.38 20.46
N ILE A 509 -13.74 -0.24 19.81
CA ILE A 509 -12.38 0.10 19.33
C ILE A 509 -11.43 0.31 20.51
N PHE A 510 -11.84 1.09 21.51
CA PHE A 510 -11.02 1.38 22.68
C PHE A 510 -10.67 0.09 23.45
N PHE A 511 -11.64 -0.81 23.63
CA PHE A 511 -11.39 -2.13 24.22
C PHE A 511 -10.31 -2.91 23.46
N MET A 512 -10.38 -2.95 22.14
CA MET A 512 -9.38 -3.65 21.31
C MET A 512 -8.00 -2.97 21.35
N ILE A 513 -7.94 -1.65 21.44
CA ILE A 513 -6.68 -0.91 21.67
C ILE A 513 -6.04 -1.30 23.02
N CYS A 514 -6.84 -1.42 24.08
CA CYS A 514 -6.34 -1.90 25.38
C CYS A 514 -5.79 -3.33 25.31
N VAL A 515 -6.42 -4.23 24.54
CA VAL A 515 -5.93 -5.59 24.30
C VAL A 515 -4.56 -5.57 23.62
N VAL A 516 -4.37 -4.70 22.62
CA VAL A 516 -3.07 -4.53 21.96
C VAL A 516 -2.00 -4.02 22.91
N ILE A 517 -2.30 -3.01 23.73
CA ILE A 517 -1.35 -2.48 24.72
C ILE A 517 -0.97 -3.55 25.74
N ALA A 518 -1.93 -4.37 26.19
CA ALA A 518 -1.67 -5.51 27.07
C ALA A 518 -0.77 -6.57 26.40
N ALA A 519 -0.95 -6.83 25.10
CA ALA A 519 -0.08 -7.73 24.34
C ALA A 519 1.36 -7.21 24.25
N VAL A 520 1.56 -5.90 24.00
CA VAL A 520 2.89 -5.28 24.01
C VAL A 520 3.54 -5.40 25.38
N PHE A 521 2.80 -5.13 26.45
CA PHE A 521 3.29 -5.32 27.81
C PHE A 521 3.68 -6.78 28.09
N GLY A 522 2.91 -7.74 27.56
CA GLY A 522 3.27 -9.16 27.58
C GLY A 522 4.60 -9.47 26.86
N ILE A 523 4.86 -8.82 25.72
CA ILE A 523 6.13 -8.96 24.98
C ILE A 523 7.30 -8.35 25.76
N VAL A 524 7.09 -7.23 26.46
CA VAL A 524 8.11 -6.64 27.34
C VAL A 524 8.48 -7.60 28.47
N ILE A 525 7.48 -8.21 29.12
CA ILE A 525 7.74 -9.23 30.15
C ILE A 525 8.49 -10.43 29.54
N TYR A 526 8.10 -10.88 28.34
CA TYR A 526 8.80 -11.94 27.62
C TYR A 526 10.27 -11.60 27.39
N ARG A 527 10.61 -10.39 26.94
CA ARG A 527 12.01 -9.95 26.76
C ARG A 527 12.79 -9.99 28.06
N VAL A 528 12.24 -9.42 29.14
CA VAL A 528 12.91 -9.41 30.45
C VAL A 528 13.23 -10.82 30.94
N VAL A 529 12.28 -11.75 30.83
CA VAL A 529 12.49 -13.14 31.21
C VAL A 529 13.50 -13.80 30.28
N THR A 530 13.34 -13.66 28.97
CA THR A 530 14.17 -14.37 28.00
C THR A 530 15.63 -13.95 28.00
N VAL A 531 15.95 -12.66 28.23
CA VAL A 531 17.34 -12.20 28.39
C VAL A 531 18.04 -13.00 29.49
N SER A 532 17.42 -13.13 30.66
CA SER A 532 18.02 -13.89 31.78
C SER A 532 18.15 -15.38 31.46
N THR A 533 17.16 -15.98 30.78
CA THR A 533 17.20 -17.41 30.44
C THR A 533 18.18 -17.73 29.31
N PHE A 534 18.34 -16.85 28.33
CA PHE A 534 19.29 -17.01 27.23
C PHE A 534 20.73 -16.77 27.71
N ALA A 535 20.93 -15.86 28.66
CA ALA A 535 22.21 -15.73 29.36
C ALA A 535 22.57 -16.98 30.17
N ALA A 536 21.59 -17.66 30.78
CA ALA A 536 21.78 -18.92 31.48
C ALA A 536 21.90 -20.16 30.55
N PHE A 537 21.72 -20.00 29.23
CA PHE A 537 21.67 -21.12 28.31
C PHE A 537 23.07 -21.71 28.06
N LYS A 538 23.18 -23.04 28.01
CA LYS A 538 24.48 -23.73 27.88
C LYS A 538 25.18 -23.47 26.54
N TRP A 539 24.43 -23.14 25.49
CA TRP A 539 24.99 -22.94 24.16
C TRP A 539 25.67 -21.57 24.05
N ALA A 540 26.99 -21.55 23.87
CA ALA A 540 27.81 -20.34 23.87
C ALA A 540 27.35 -19.26 22.88
N LEU A 541 26.80 -19.65 21.72
CA LEU A 541 26.30 -18.71 20.71
C LEU A 541 25.10 -17.91 21.23
N ILE A 542 24.15 -18.58 21.89
CA ILE A 542 22.97 -17.93 22.48
C ILE A 542 23.37 -17.13 23.71
N ARG A 543 24.30 -17.64 24.53
CA ARG A 543 24.78 -16.95 25.73
C ARG A 543 25.47 -15.63 25.39
N ASN A 544 26.42 -15.65 24.45
CA ASN A 544 27.21 -14.48 24.10
C ASN A 544 26.38 -13.43 23.34
N ASN A 545 25.39 -13.87 22.55
CA ASN A 545 24.49 -12.99 21.80
C ASN A 545 23.07 -12.96 22.38
N SER A 546 22.94 -13.14 23.70
CA SER A 546 21.65 -13.33 24.37
C SER A 546 20.68 -12.18 24.13
N GLN A 547 21.17 -10.94 24.09
CA GLN A 547 20.35 -9.76 23.79
C GLN A 547 19.84 -9.77 22.35
N VAL A 548 20.68 -10.06 21.35
CA VAL A 548 20.27 -10.14 19.94
C VAL A 548 19.27 -11.27 19.71
N ALA A 549 19.52 -12.44 20.30
CA ALA A 549 18.62 -13.58 20.22
C ALA A 549 17.26 -13.27 20.87
N THR A 550 17.27 -12.57 22.01
CA THR A 550 16.05 -12.11 22.68
C THR A 550 15.27 -11.14 21.79
N THR A 551 15.94 -10.12 21.25
CA THR A 551 15.30 -9.14 20.35
C THR A 551 14.74 -9.83 19.10
N GLY A 552 15.50 -10.71 18.45
CA GLY A 552 15.05 -11.45 17.26
C GLY A 552 13.81 -12.32 17.53
N THR A 553 13.83 -13.13 18.60
CA THR A 553 12.68 -13.97 18.96
C THR A 553 11.46 -13.14 19.39
N ALA A 554 11.66 -12.05 20.14
CA ALA A 554 10.59 -11.15 20.54
C ALA A 554 9.92 -10.49 19.33
N VAL A 555 10.69 -10.08 18.32
CA VAL A 555 10.15 -9.50 17.07
C VAL A 555 9.34 -10.54 16.30
N CYS A 556 9.81 -11.79 16.18
CA CYS A 556 9.05 -12.85 15.51
C CYS A 556 7.74 -13.19 16.23
N ILE A 557 7.76 -13.28 17.56
CA ILE A 557 6.55 -13.54 18.37
C ILE A 557 5.58 -12.36 18.26
N ASN A 558 6.07 -11.13 18.36
CA ASN A 558 5.28 -9.92 18.16
C ASN A 558 4.60 -9.92 16.78
N PHE A 559 5.34 -10.26 15.73
CA PHE A 559 4.78 -10.39 14.38
C PHE A 559 3.65 -11.43 14.31
N CYS A 560 3.83 -12.61 14.92
CA CYS A 560 2.78 -13.64 14.96
C CYS A 560 1.52 -13.15 15.71
N ILE A 561 1.69 -12.45 16.84
CA ILE A 561 0.59 -11.87 17.61
C ILE A 561 -0.14 -10.80 16.78
N ILE A 562 0.60 -9.93 16.10
CA ILE A 562 0.03 -8.89 15.23
C ILE A 562 -0.86 -9.53 14.17
N MET A 563 -0.38 -10.57 13.48
CA MET A 563 -1.14 -11.29 12.45
C MET A 563 -2.43 -11.93 12.99
N LEU A 564 -2.36 -12.57 14.17
CA LEU A 564 -3.54 -13.18 14.79
C LEU A 564 -4.60 -12.13 15.19
N LEU A 565 -4.15 -11.05 15.83
CA LEU A 565 -5.02 -9.96 16.27
C LEU A 565 -5.68 -9.24 15.09
N ASN A 566 -5.01 -9.15 13.94
CA ASN A 566 -5.56 -8.56 12.72
C ASN A 566 -6.78 -9.32 12.20
N VAL A 567 -6.70 -10.65 12.08
CA VAL A 567 -7.81 -11.51 11.62
C VAL A 567 -9.01 -11.45 12.57
N LEU A 568 -8.76 -11.38 13.88
CA LEU A 568 -9.81 -11.24 14.87
C LEU A 568 -10.50 -9.88 14.78
N TYR A 569 -9.72 -8.80 14.70
CA TYR A 569 -10.26 -7.46 14.67
C TYR A 569 -11.00 -7.15 13.37
N GLU A 570 -10.60 -7.70 12.23
CA GLU A 570 -11.36 -7.55 10.98
C GLU A 570 -12.84 -7.95 11.18
N LYS A 571 -13.09 -9.12 11.78
CA LYS A 571 -14.46 -9.59 12.09
C LYS A 571 -15.20 -8.64 13.03
N VAL A 572 -14.49 -8.12 14.05
CA VAL A 572 -15.07 -7.18 15.01
C VAL A 572 -15.40 -5.85 14.33
N ALA A 573 -14.49 -5.29 13.54
CA ALA A 573 -14.67 -4.04 12.82
C ALA A 573 -15.88 -4.10 11.88
N LEU A 574 -16.11 -5.24 11.23
CA LEU A 574 -17.28 -5.46 10.38
C LEU A 574 -18.58 -5.50 11.15
N LEU A 575 -18.59 -6.19 12.29
CA LEU A 575 -19.76 -6.21 13.16
C LEU A 575 -20.07 -4.80 13.67
N LEU A 576 -19.06 -4.06 14.12
CA LEU A 576 -19.20 -2.70 14.63
C LEU A 576 -19.68 -1.71 13.55
N THR A 577 -19.09 -1.72 12.35
CA THR A 577 -19.51 -0.82 11.26
C THR A 577 -20.92 -1.14 10.76
N ASN A 578 -21.27 -2.44 10.67
CA ASN A 578 -22.64 -2.82 10.32
C ASN A 578 -23.66 -2.46 11.41
N LEU A 579 -23.24 -2.36 12.68
CA LEU A 579 -24.07 -1.91 13.80
C LEU A 579 -24.35 -0.41 13.78
N GLU A 580 -23.41 0.41 13.27
CA GLU A 580 -23.55 1.86 13.08
C GLU A 580 -24.58 2.23 12.01
N GLN A 581 -24.68 1.41 10.97
CA GLN A 581 -25.60 1.58 9.83
C GLN A 581 -25.45 2.92 9.11
N PRO A 582 -24.29 3.16 8.49
CA PRO A 582 -24.05 4.31 7.62
C PRO A 582 -25.04 4.37 6.44
N ARG A 583 -25.32 5.59 5.97
CA ARG A 583 -26.34 5.88 4.96
C ARG A 583 -25.88 5.47 3.55
N THR A 584 -24.65 5.83 3.19
CA THR A 584 -24.07 5.58 1.87
C THR A 584 -22.94 4.56 1.93
N GLU A 585 -22.53 4.06 0.77
CA GLU A 585 -21.39 3.14 0.67
C GLU A 585 -20.07 3.84 1.03
N SER A 586 -19.89 5.11 0.62
CA SER A 586 -18.69 5.88 0.98
C SER A 586 -18.58 6.14 2.48
N GLU A 587 -19.69 6.47 3.16
CA GLU A 587 -19.69 6.61 4.63
C GLU A 587 -19.34 5.29 5.33
N TRP A 588 -19.82 4.16 4.79
CA TRP A 588 -19.51 2.84 5.34
C TRP A 588 -18.04 2.48 5.16
N GLU A 589 -17.50 2.68 3.96
CA GLU A 589 -16.08 2.44 3.67
C GLU A 589 -15.19 3.36 4.51
N ASN A 590 -15.51 4.65 4.62
CA ASN A 590 -14.76 5.61 5.44
C ASN A 590 -14.78 5.23 6.93
N SER A 591 -15.94 4.85 7.45
CA SER A 591 -16.10 4.43 8.85
C SER A 591 -15.34 3.14 9.15
N PHE A 592 -15.46 2.13 8.30
CA PHE A 592 -14.72 0.87 8.40
C PHE A 592 -13.20 1.12 8.32
N THR A 593 -12.77 1.92 7.34
CA THR A 593 -11.37 2.25 7.09
C THR A 593 -10.73 2.93 8.29
N LEU A 594 -11.40 3.93 8.89
CA LEU A 594 -10.87 4.63 10.07
C LEU A 594 -10.69 3.68 11.26
N LYS A 595 -11.67 2.79 11.52
CA LYS A 595 -11.62 1.82 12.61
C LYS A 595 -10.51 0.81 12.44
N MET A 596 -10.36 0.29 11.23
CA MET A 596 -9.33 -0.70 10.90
C MET A 596 -7.94 -0.06 10.93
N PHE A 597 -7.79 1.14 10.36
CA PHE A 597 -6.54 1.89 10.43
C PHE A 597 -6.11 2.17 11.87
N LEU A 598 -6.99 2.70 12.74
CA LEU A 598 -6.63 3.02 14.13
C LEU A 598 -6.11 1.79 14.88
N PHE A 599 -6.79 0.65 14.73
CA PHE A 599 -6.35 -0.60 15.35
C PHE A 599 -5.02 -1.08 14.77
N GLN A 600 -4.89 -1.15 13.44
CA GLN A 600 -3.69 -1.60 12.76
C GLN A 600 -2.49 -0.71 13.07
N PHE A 601 -2.71 0.60 13.15
CA PHE A 601 -1.70 1.58 13.52
C PHE A 601 -1.15 1.32 14.92
N VAL A 602 -2.03 1.11 15.91
CA VAL A 602 -1.62 0.79 17.28
C VAL A 602 -0.97 -0.60 17.34
N ASN A 603 -1.56 -1.62 16.72
CA ASN A 603 -1.04 -2.99 16.74
C ASN A 603 0.38 -3.08 16.16
N LEU A 604 0.64 -2.37 15.07
CA LEU A 604 1.93 -2.39 14.40
C LEU A 604 2.97 -1.50 15.08
N ASN A 605 2.61 -0.29 15.52
CA ASN A 605 3.58 0.70 16.01
C ASN A 605 3.78 0.69 17.53
N SER A 606 2.90 0.08 18.34
CA SER A 606 3.00 0.15 19.81
C SER A 606 4.28 -0.44 20.36
N SER A 607 4.72 -1.59 19.80
CA SER A 607 6.00 -2.19 20.16
C SER A 607 7.19 -1.26 19.80
N THR A 608 7.11 -0.57 18.67
CA THR A 608 8.15 0.36 18.20
C THR A 608 8.19 1.63 19.04
N PHE A 609 7.02 2.18 19.41
CA PHE A 609 6.90 3.29 20.35
C PHE A 609 7.43 2.94 21.74
N TYR A 610 7.21 1.70 22.21
CA TYR A 610 7.79 1.22 23.46
C TYR A 610 9.33 1.27 23.43
N ILE A 611 9.95 0.73 22.38
CA ILE A 611 11.41 0.76 22.21
C ILE A 611 11.94 2.18 22.09
N ALA A 612 11.26 3.05 21.32
CA ALA A 612 11.72 4.41 21.10
C ALA A 612 11.70 5.26 22.38
N PHE A 613 10.63 5.19 23.16
CA PHE A 613 10.36 6.18 24.21
C PHE A 613 10.41 5.65 25.64
N PHE A 614 10.18 4.37 25.87
CA PHE A 614 10.05 3.80 27.22
C PHE A 614 11.22 2.89 27.60
N LEU A 615 11.84 2.21 26.62
CA LEU A 615 12.95 1.29 26.86
C LEU A 615 14.15 2.00 27.50
N GLY A 616 14.66 1.44 28.59
CA GLY A 616 15.85 1.93 29.30
C GLY A 616 15.73 3.29 30.01
N ARG A 617 14.54 3.90 30.07
CA ARG A 617 14.35 5.24 30.69
C ARG A 617 14.04 5.20 32.19
N PHE A 618 13.33 4.17 32.63
CA PHE A 618 12.80 4.05 34.00
C PHE A 618 13.47 2.91 34.79
N THR A 619 14.74 2.62 34.52
CA THR A 619 15.46 1.46 35.10
C THR A 619 16.00 1.74 36.50
N GLY A 620 16.34 3.00 36.81
CA GLY A 620 16.98 3.38 38.07
C GLY A 620 18.50 3.34 37.96
N HIS A 621 19.19 3.06 39.07
CA HIS A 621 20.65 2.85 39.10
C HIS A 621 20.95 1.48 39.71
N PRO A 622 22.19 0.95 39.58
CA PRO A 622 22.48 -0.43 39.99
C PRO A 622 22.25 -0.80 41.47
N GLY A 623 22.18 0.19 42.35
CA GLY A 623 21.83 -0.02 43.76
C GLY A 623 20.34 0.01 44.08
N ALA A 624 19.49 0.49 43.16
CA ALA A 624 18.04 0.58 43.34
C ALA A 624 17.31 0.51 41.99
N TYR A 625 17.18 -0.70 41.44
CA TYR A 625 16.43 -0.92 40.21
C TYR A 625 14.93 -0.80 40.43
N LEU A 626 14.22 -0.20 39.47
CA LEU A 626 12.77 -0.27 39.45
C LEU A 626 12.34 -1.68 39.01
N ARG A 627 11.58 -2.38 39.86
CA ARG A 627 11.13 -3.76 39.61
C ARG A 627 9.64 -3.80 39.29
N LEU A 628 9.29 -4.42 38.18
CA LEU A 628 7.91 -4.70 37.82
C LEU A 628 7.35 -5.80 38.72
N ILE A 629 6.23 -5.52 39.40
CA ILE A 629 5.56 -6.43 40.36
C ILE A 629 6.57 -6.93 41.43
N ASN A 630 7.50 -6.06 41.86
CA ASN A 630 8.55 -6.38 42.85
C ASN A 630 9.39 -7.64 42.56
N ARG A 631 9.38 -8.14 41.31
CA ARG A 631 10.05 -9.39 40.92
C ARG A 631 11.06 -9.17 39.81
N TRP A 632 10.65 -8.53 38.72
CA TRP A 632 11.43 -8.47 37.48
C TRP A 632 12.05 -7.08 37.28
N ARG A 633 13.37 -7.00 37.07
CA ARG A 633 14.07 -5.76 36.71
C ARG A 633 13.58 -5.27 35.33
N LEU A 634 13.30 -3.97 35.20
CA LEU A 634 12.95 -3.38 33.90
C LEU A 634 14.12 -3.47 32.91
N GLU A 635 13.81 -3.60 31.62
CA GLU A 635 14.80 -3.76 30.56
C GLU A 635 15.67 -2.50 30.35
N GLU A 636 16.98 -2.71 30.26
CA GLU A 636 17.98 -1.69 29.95
C GLU A 636 18.39 -1.74 28.48
N CYS A 637 18.80 -0.58 27.94
CA CYS A 637 19.34 -0.53 26.59
C CYS A 637 20.77 -1.06 26.54
N HIS A 638 21.20 -1.52 25.36
CA HIS A 638 22.60 -1.83 25.10
C HIS A 638 23.51 -0.63 25.44
N PRO A 639 24.76 -0.81 25.91
CA PRO A 639 25.68 0.29 26.23
C PRO A 639 25.85 1.32 25.09
N SER A 640 25.76 0.85 23.83
CA SER A 640 25.83 1.69 22.61
C SER A 640 24.57 2.53 22.33
N GLY A 641 23.48 2.34 23.08
CA GLY A 641 22.20 3.06 22.95
C GLY A 641 21.03 2.18 22.49
N CYS A 642 19.81 2.71 22.61
CA CYS A 642 18.56 2.03 22.25
C CYS A 642 18.18 2.17 20.76
N LEU A 643 18.87 3.04 20.01
CA LEU A 643 18.52 3.36 18.62
C LEU A 643 18.66 2.13 17.71
N ILE A 644 19.65 1.26 17.96
CA ILE A 644 19.83 0.03 17.18
C ILE A 644 18.65 -0.93 17.37
N ASP A 645 18.14 -1.07 18.59
CA ASP A 645 16.97 -1.92 18.85
C ASP A 645 15.76 -1.41 18.06
N LEU A 646 15.60 -0.09 17.98
CA LEU A 646 14.57 0.55 17.17
C LEU A 646 14.79 0.28 15.67
N CYS A 647 16.01 0.48 15.16
CA CYS A 647 16.36 0.23 13.76
C CYS A 647 16.16 -1.23 13.36
N MET A 648 16.60 -2.16 14.21
CA MET A 648 16.45 -3.60 13.98
C MET A 648 14.99 -4.00 13.98
N GLN A 649 14.20 -3.54 14.96
CA GLN A 649 12.77 -3.84 14.99
C GLN A 649 12.05 -3.30 13.75
N MET A 650 12.30 -2.04 13.38
CA MET A 650 11.68 -1.47 12.20
C MET A 650 12.12 -2.16 10.91
N GLY A 651 13.43 -2.40 10.75
CA GLY A 651 13.98 -3.04 9.56
C GLY A 651 13.41 -4.45 9.38
N ILE A 652 13.35 -5.23 10.46
CA ILE A 652 12.78 -6.58 10.44
C ILE A 652 11.28 -6.52 10.18
N ILE A 653 10.51 -5.66 10.86
CA ILE A 653 9.06 -5.56 10.64
C ILE A 653 8.76 -5.12 9.21
N MET A 654 9.49 -4.14 8.68
CA MET A 654 9.27 -3.64 7.32
C MET A 654 9.58 -4.73 6.29
N VAL A 655 10.70 -5.44 6.41
CA VAL A 655 11.06 -6.52 5.47
C VAL A 655 10.12 -7.72 5.62
N LEU A 656 9.87 -8.22 6.83
CA LEU A 656 9.01 -9.38 7.06
C LEU A 656 7.56 -9.11 6.66
N LYS A 657 7.01 -7.96 7.04
CA LYS A 657 5.63 -7.62 6.70
C LYS A 657 5.46 -7.50 5.19
N GLN A 658 6.39 -6.81 4.53
CA GLN A 658 6.29 -6.60 3.09
C GLN A 658 6.45 -7.90 2.31
N THR A 659 7.46 -8.70 2.66
CA THR A 659 7.66 -10.02 2.04
C THR A 659 6.48 -10.96 2.30
N TRP A 660 5.91 -10.94 3.51
CA TRP A 660 4.74 -11.74 3.86
C TRP A 660 3.47 -11.31 3.13
N ASN A 661 3.23 -10.00 3.03
CA ASN A 661 2.09 -9.45 2.32
C ASN A 661 2.17 -9.80 0.83
N ASN A 662 3.27 -9.45 0.16
CA ASN A 662 3.48 -9.77 -1.26
C ASN A 662 3.36 -11.29 -1.50
N PHE A 663 3.84 -12.13 -0.55
CA PHE A 663 3.70 -13.58 -0.62
C PHE A 663 2.24 -14.04 -0.47
N MET A 664 1.49 -13.52 0.49
CA MET A 664 0.09 -13.91 0.71
C MET A 664 -0.81 -13.37 -0.41
N GLU A 665 -0.59 -12.14 -0.84
CA GLU A 665 -1.36 -11.42 -1.86
C GLU A 665 -1.32 -12.13 -3.21
N LEU A 666 -0.16 -12.70 -3.58
CA LEU A 666 0.03 -13.44 -4.81
C LEU A 666 -0.12 -14.97 -4.62
N GLY A 667 0.48 -15.50 -3.56
CA GLY A 667 0.53 -16.92 -3.27
C GLY A 667 -0.84 -17.50 -2.96
N TYR A 668 -1.66 -16.80 -2.16
CA TYR A 668 -3.01 -17.27 -1.84
C TYR A 668 -3.90 -17.46 -3.07
N PRO A 669 -4.10 -16.45 -3.95
CA PRO A 669 -4.95 -16.65 -5.13
C PRO A 669 -4.33 -17.61 -6.15
N LEU A 670 -3.00 -17.66 -6.31
CA LEU A 670 -2.35 -18.65 -7.19
C LEU A 670 -2.58 -20.08 -6.71
N ILE A 671 -2.35 -20.35 -5.43
CA ILE A 671 -2.52 -21.68 -4.83
C ILE A 671 -3.99 -22.08 -4.90
N GLN A 672 -4.92 -21.17 -4.59
CA GLN A 672 -6.34 -21.47 -4.61
C GLN A 672 -6.84 -21.71 -6.04
N ASN A 673 -6.44 -20.89 -7.02
CA ASN A 673 -6.79 -21.09 -8.42
C ASN A 673 -6.15 -22.38 -8.97
N TRP A 674 -4.93 -22.70 -8.55
CA TRP A 674 -4.27 -23.97 -8.87
C TRP A 674 -5.02 -25.17 -8.29
N TRP A 675 -5.45 -25.10 -7.03
CA TRP A 675 -6.18 -26.16 -6.36
C TRP A 675 -7.56 -26.37 -6.99
N THR A 676 -8.28 -25.29 -7.31
CA THR A 676 -9.54 -25.34 -8.07
C THR A 676 -9.35 -26.00 -9.43
N ARG A 677 -8.31 -25.59 -10.19
CA ARG A 677 -7.99 -26.21 -11.49
C ARG A 677 -7.64 -27.69 -11.36
N ARG A 678 -6.90 -28.08 -10.32
CA ARG A 678 -6.53 -29.48 -10.06
C ARG A 678 -7.75 -30.31 -9.70
N LYS A 679 -8.66 -29.79 -8.88
CA LYS A 679 -9.94 -30.45 -8.53
C LYS A 679 -10.80 -30.65 -9.78
N VAL A 680 -10.93 -29.64 -10.63
CA VAL A 680 -11.67 -29.74 -11.90
C VAL A 680 -11.04 -30.80 -12.83
N ARG A 681 -9.71 -30.86 -12.93
CA ARG A 681 -9.00 -31.90 -13.71
C ARG A 681 -9.21 -33.30 -13.13
N GLN A 682 -9.18 -33.46 -11.80
CA GLN A 682 -9.39 -34.75 -11.13
C GLN A 682 -10.81 -35.30 -11.36
N GLU A 683 -11.82 -34.43 -11.34
CA GLU A 683 -13.21 -34.85 -11.54
C GLU A 683 -13.52 -35.26 -13.00
N HIS A 684 -12.77 -34.75 -14.00
CA HIS A 684 -13.17 -34.86 -15.42
C HIS A 684 -12.18 -35.62 -16.32
N GLY A 685 -11.09 -36.16 -15.78
CA GLY A 685 -10.14 -36.97 -16.52
C GLY A 685 -9.34 -36.19 -17.58
N THR A 686 -8.12 -36.65 -17.85
CA THR A 686 -7.17 -36.00 -18.78
C THR A 686 -7.66 -35.96 -20.24
N GLU A 687 -8.69 -36.76 -20.59
CA GLU A 687 -9.08 -37.03 -21.98
C GLU A 687 -9.95 -35.95 -22.66
N ARG A 688 -10.35 -34.90 -21.94
CA ARG A 688 -11.14 -33.82 -22.54
C ARG A 688 -10.41 -32.48 -22.38
N LYS A 689 -9.63 -32.08 -23.39
CA LYS A 689 -9.26 -30.67 -23.65
C LYS A 689 -10.55 -29.86 -23.99
N ILE A 690 -11.55 -29.82 -23.10
CA ILE A 690 -12.74 -28.98 -23.28
C ILE A 690 -12.29 -27.53 -23.11
N ASN A 691 -12.48 -26.74 -24.16
CA ASN A 691 -12.38 -25.30 -24.07
C ASN A 691 -13.52 -24.77 -23.19
N PHE A 692 -13.24 -24.50 -21.93
CA PHE A 692 -14.21 -23.87 -21.04
C PHE A 692 -14.61 -22.49 -21.55
N PRO A 693 -15.91 -22.15 -21.54
CA PRO A 693 -16.38 -20.82 -21.88
C PRO A 693 -15.89 -19.79 -20.85
N GLN A 694 -15.89 -18.51 -21.23
CA GLN A 694 -15.32 -17.44 -20.40
C GLN A 694 -15.98 -17.34 -19.01
N TRP A 695 -17.30 -17.54 -18.92
CA TRP A 695 -18.02 -17.47 -17.64
C TRP A 695 -17.63 -18.55 -16.64
N GLU A 696 -17.29 -19.74 -17.12
CA GLU A 696 -16.85 -20.84 -16.27
C GLU A 696 -15.38 -20.66 -15.86
N LYS A 697 -14.56 -20.08 -16.75
CA LYS A 697 -13.19 -19.64 -16.41
C LYS A 697 -13.21 -18.57 -15.32
N ASP A 698 -14.03 -17.54 -15.49
CA ASP A 698 -14.11 -16.42 -14.53
C ASP A 698 -14.75 -16.87 -13.21
N TYR A 699 -15.75 -17.77 -13.22
CA TYR A 699 -16.29 -18.33 -11.98
C TYR A 699 -15.23 -19.09 -11.16
N ASN A 700 -14.26 -19.73 -11.81
CA ASN A 700 -13.18 -20.43 -11.10
C ASN A 700 -12.05 -19.50 -10.58
N LEU A 701 -12.10 -18.20 -10.87
CA LEU A 701 -11.19 -17.19 -10.30
C LEU A 701 -11.68 -16.72 -8.93
N GLN A 702 -10.77 -16.14 -8.14
CA GLN A 702 -11.11 -15.59 -6.83
C GLN A 702 -11.96 -14.32 -6.95
N PRO A 703 -13.03 -14.17 -6.16
CA PRO A 703 -13.70 -12.88 -6.01
C PRO A 703 -12.78 -11.88 -5.29
N MET A 704 -12.93 -10.59 -5.60
CA MET A 704 -12.30 -9.52 -4.82
C MET A 704 -12.87 -9.50 -3.40
N ASN A 705 -12.06 -9.09 -2.42
CA ASN A 705 -12.49 -8.96 -1.02
C ASN A 705 -13.72 -8.05 -0.90
N ALA A 706 -14.59 -8.33 0.09
CA ALA A 706 -15.86 -7.62 0.28
C ALA A 706 -15.68 -6.11 0.57
N TYR A 707 -14.48 -5.69 0.98
CA TYR A 707 -14.09 -4.30 1.26
C TYR A 707 -13.27 -3.68 0.11
N GLY A 708 -13.23 -4.33 -1.05
CA GLY A 708 -12.60 -3.81 -2.25
C GLY A 708 -11.10 -3.56 -2.09
N LEU A 709 -10.70 -2.30 -2.26
CA LEU A 709 -9.30 -1.84 -2.27
C LEU A 709 -8.74 -1.51 -0.87
N PHE A 710 -9.49 -1.82 0.19
CA PHE A 710 -9.09 -1.46 1.55
C PHE A 710 -7.70 -2.00 1.92
N ASP A 711 -7.45 -3.29 1.68
CA ASP A 711 -6.18 -3.94 2.03
C ASP A 711 -5.01 -3.32 1.28
N GLU A 712 -5.20 -3.03 -0.02
CA GLU A 712 -4.19 -2.43 -0.91
C GLU A 712 -3.79 -1.01 -0.45
N TYR A 713 -4.76 -0.19 -0.03
CA TYR A 713 -4.47 1.13 0.51
C TYR A 713 -3.86 1.06 1.91
N LEU A 714 -4.35 0.16 2.76
CA LEU A 714 -3.86 -0.01 4.14
C LEU A 714 -2.36 -0.34 4.13
N GLU A 715 -1.95 -1.27 3.26
CA GLU A 715 -0.57 -1.67 3.06
C GLU A 715 0.34 -0.46 2.75
N MET A 716 -0.01 0.27 1.70
CA MET A 716 0.77 1.43 1.26
C MET A 716 0.81 2.57 2.28
N ILE A 717 -0.26 2.76 3.04
CA ILE A 717 -0.35 3.80 4.07
C ILE A 717 0.47 3.43 5.31
N LEU A 718 0.53 2.14 5.66
CA LEU A 718 1.43 1.67 6.72
C LEU A 718 2.90 1.77 6.29
N GLN A 719 3.23 1.50 5.01
CA GLN A 719 4.56 1.78 4.46
C GLN A 719 4.90 3.27 4.53
N PHE A 720 3.98 4.15 4.14
CA PHE A 720 4.16 5.61 4.29
C PHE A 720 4.44 5.99 5.76
N GLY A 721 3.71 5.40 6.70
CA GLY A 721 3.96 5.55 8.13
C GLY A 721 5.39 5.16 8.54
N PHE A 722 5.89 4.00 8.12
CA PHE A 722 7.27 3.59 8.42
C PHE A 722 8.32 4.51 7.81
N THR A 723 8.08 5.04 6.61
CA THR A 723 9.01 5.97 5.94
C THR A 723 9.03 7.38 6.52
N THR A 724 8.03 7.77 7.33
CA THR A 724 7.89 9.15 7.83
C THR A 724 7.99 9.24 9.36
N ILE A 725 7.35 8.36 10.12
CA ILE A 725 7.23 8.44 11.59
C ILE A 725 8.56 8.25 12.30
N PHE A 726 9.39 7.31 11.81
CA PHE A 726 10.63 6.90 12.46
C PHE A 726 11.85 7.07 11.54
N VAL A 727 11.77 7.99 10.58
CA VAL A 727 12.80 8.17 9.56
C VAL A 727 14.14 8.65 10.13
N ALA A 728 14.10 9.34 11.28
CA ALA A 728 15.29 9.73 12.02
C ALA A 728 16.12 8.53 12.52
N ALA A 729 15.50 7.37 12.73
CA ALA A 729 16.20 6.16 13.13
C ALA A 729 16.77 5.40 11.92
N PHE A 730 16.04 5.34 10.81
CA PHE A 730 16.44 4.52 9.65
C PHE A 730 16.30 5.29 8.31
N PRO A 731 17.36 5.99 7.88
CA PRO A 731 17.35 6.80 6.64
C PRO A 731 17.14 6.01 5.34
N LEU A 732 17.40 4.69 5.34
CA LEU A 732 17.21 3.82 4.18
C LEU A 732 15.75 3.37 3.99
N ALA A 733 14.82 3.72 4.90
CA ALA A 733 13.41 3.34 4.79
C ALA A 733 12.79 3.74 3.43
N PRO A 734 12.98 4.97 2.90
CA PRO A 734 12.39 5.37 1.62
C PRO A 734 12.94 4.59 0.43
N LEU A 735 14.20 4.12 0.49
CA LEU A 735 14.78 3.29 -0.57
C LEU A 735 14.13 1.91 -0.60
N LEU A 736 13.95 1.27 0.57
CA LEU A 736 13.28 -0.02 0.66
C LEU A 736 11.80 0.07 0.27
N ALA A 737 11.12 1.15 0.66
CA ALA A 737 9.76 1.45 0.21
C ALA A 737 9.65 1.67 -1.30
N LEU A 738 10.64 2.35 -1.92
CA LEU A 738 10.69 2.54 -3.37
C LEU A 738 10.83 1.20 -4.11
N LEU A 739 11.76 0.35 -3.67
CA LEU A 739 11.97 -0.98 -4.26
C LEU A 739 10.71 -1.83 -4.12
N ASN A 740 10.07 -1.81 -2.95
CA ASN A 740 8.82 -2.51 -2.75
C ASN A 740 7.72 -2.00 -3.69
N ASN A 741 7.49 -0.69 -3.77
CA ASN A 741 6.45 -0.14 -4.64
C ASN A 741 6.63 -0.46 -6.13
N ILE A 742 7.88 -0.58 -6.62
CA ILE A 742 8.15 -0.98 -8.00
C ILE A 742 7.64 -2.41 -8.25
N ILE A 743 7.84 -3.30 -7.28
CA ILE A 743 7.33 -4.68 -7.30
C ILE A 743 5.81 -4.67 -7.15
N GLU A 744 5.29 -3.92 -6.17
CA GLU A 744 3.87 -3.82 -5.83
C GLU A 744 3.00 -3.42 -7.02
N ILE A 745 3.35 -2.33 -7.72
CA ILE A 745 2.61 -1.84 -8.89
C ILE A 745 2.37 -2.97 -9.92
N ARG A 746 3.34 -3.89 -10.05
CA ARG A 746 3.28 -4.98 -11.03
C ARG A 746 2.59 -6.22 -10.47
N LEU A 747 2.82 -6.54 -9.19
CA LEU A 747 2.10 -7.62 -8.49
C LEU A 747 0.61 -7.35 -8.49
N ASP A 748 0.19 -6.15 -8.09
CA ASP A 748 -1.19 -5.73 -8.13
C ASP A 748 -1.78 -5.80 -9.53
N ALA A 749 -1.10 -5.20 -10.52
CA ALA A 749 -1.56 -5.23 -11.90
C ALA A 749 -1.76 -6.66 -12.41
N TYR A 750 -0.84 -7.57 -12.08
CA TYR A 750 -0.92 -8.99 -12.42
C TYR A 750 -2.10 -9.67 -11.71
N LYS A 751 -2.29 -9.42 -10.41
CA LYS A 751 -3.40 -9.93 -9.59
C LYS A 751 -4.76 -9.54 -10.17
N PHE A 752 -4.96 -8.26 -10.48
CA PHE A 752 -6.21 -7.74 -11.08
C PHE A 752 -6.48 -8.29 -12.49
N VAL A 753 -5.45 -8.46 -13.31
CA VAL A 753 -5.61 -8.90 -14.71
C VAL A 753 -5.78 -10.42 -14.81
N THR A 754 -5.16 -11.22 -13.93
CA THR A 754 -5.08 -12.68 -14.12
C THR A 754 -5.82 -13.50 -13.05
N GLN A 755 -5.65 -13.19 -11.77
CA GLN A 755 -6.05 -14.08 -10.68
C GLN A 755 -7.44 -13.79 -10.11
N TRP A 756 -7.87 -12.53 -10.16
CA TRP A 756 -9.18 -12.09 -9.68
C TRP A 756 -10.24 -12.12 -10.77
N ARG A 757 -11.50 -12.30 -10.35
CA ARG A 757 -12.67 -11.98 -11.16
C ARG A 757 -12.68 -10.49 -11.44
N ARG A 758 -13.24 -10.10 -12.60
CA ARG A 758 -13.39 -8.70 -12.96
C ARG A 758 -14.20 -7.97 -11.87
N PRO A 759 -13.62 -6.97 -11.19
CA PRO A 759 -14.35 -6.17 -10.23
C PRO A 759 -15.41 -5.31 -10.96
N LEU A 760 -16.48 -4.96 -10.25
CA LEU A 760 -17.45 -4.02 -10.76
C LEU A 760 -16.81 -2.63 -10.87
N ALA A 761 -17.04 -1.95 -12.01
CA ALA A 761 -16.57 -0.58 -12.18
C ALA A 761 -17.34 0.38 -11.26
N SER A 762 -16.65 0.88 -10.25
CA SER A 762 -17.16 1.88 -9.31
C SER A 762 -16.49 3.23 -9.52
N ARG A 763 -17.25 4.31 -9.30
CA ARG A 763 -16.75 5.69 -9.31
C ARG A 763 -16.24 6.07 -7.92
N ALA A 764 -15.18 6.87 -7.87
CA ALA A 764 -14.64 7.46 -6.65
C ALA A 764 -13.92 8.76 -7.01
N LYS A 765 -14.30 9.87 -6.39
CA LYS A 765 -13.74 11.20 -6.66
C LYS A 765 -12.33 11.37 -6.09
N ASP A 766 -12.10 10.78 -4.92
CA ASP A 766 -10.81 10.76 -4.27
C ASP A 766 -10.53 9.41 -3.61
N ILE A 767 -9.39 9.32 -2.93
CA ILE A 767 -8.99 8.13 -2.17
C ILE A 767 -9.80 7.98 -0.87
N GLY A 768 -10.80 8.83 -0.60
CA GLY A 768 -11.60 8.83 0.62
C GLY A 768 -10.83 9.28 1.86
N ILE A 769 -11.18 8.70 3.01
CA ILE A 769 -10.62 9.02 4.33
C ILE A 769 -9.09 8.85 4.41
N TRP A 770 -8.50 8.06 3.50
CA TRP A 770 -7.06 7.85 3.41
C TRP A 770 -6.26 9.14 3.29
N TYR A 771 -6.79 10.20 2.65
CA TYR A 771 -6.12 11.49 2.62
C TYR A 771 -5.97 12.10 4.02
N GLY A 772 -7.04 12.10 4.81
CA GLY A 772 -7.01 12.60 6.20
C GLY A 772 -6.10 11.76 7.10
N ILE A 773 -6.04 10.44 6.87
CA ILE A 773 -5.12 9.55 7.56
C ILE A 773 -3.65 9.91 7.25
N LEU A 774 -3.31 10.11 5.96
CA LEU A 774 -1.95 10.50 5.57
C LEU A 774 -1.54 11.86 6.15
N GLU A 775 -2.47 12.83 6.20
CA GLU A 775 -2.24 14.12 6.85
C GLU A 775 -1.97 13.96 8.35
N GLY A 776 -2.76 13.12 9.03
CA GLY A 776 -2.58 12.76 10.44
C GLY A 776 -1.22 12.10 10.71
N ILE A 777 -0.81 11.12 9.90
CA ILE A 777 0.54 10.51 9.96
C ILE A 777 1.61 11.58 9.74
N GLY A 778 1.41 12.49 8.78
CA GLY A 778 2.35 13.58 8.51
C GLY A 778 2.48 14.59 9.65
N ILE A 779 1.48 14.74 10.53
CA ILE A 779 1.58 15.55 11.77
C ILE A 779 2.31 14.74 12.85
N LEU A 780 1.89 13.49 13.05
CA LEU A 780 2.49 12.60 14.04
C LEU A 780 3.98 12.34 13.75
N SER A 781 4.38 12.32 12.49
CA SER A 781 5.78 12.17 12.06
C SER A 781 6.67 13.31 12.55
N VAL A 782 6.18 14.56 12.55
CA VAL A 782 6.97 15.71 13.04
C VAL A 782 7.26 15.56 14.53
N ILE A 783 6.21 15.24 15.30
CA ILE A 783 6.29 15.00 16.74
C ILE A 783 7.22 13.82 17.02
N THR A 784 6.95 12.65 16.41
CA THR A 784 7.71 11.43 16.68
C THR A 784 9.19 11.59 16.34
N ASN A 785 9.54 12.21 15.21
CA ASN A 785 10.94 12.46 14.86
C ASN A 785 11.63 13.42 15.84
N ALA A 786 10.94 14.46 16.33
CA ALA A 786 11.46 15.35 17.36
C ALA A 786 11.81 14.58 18.64
N PHE A 787 10.89 13.72 19.09
CA PHE A 787 11.09 12.88 20.26
C PHE A 787 12.17 11.81 20.04
N VAL A 788 12.26 11.17 18.87
CA VAL A 788 13.30 10.17 18.57
C VAL A 788 14.69 10.81 18.58
N ILE A 789 14.85 12.00 18.01
CA ILE A 789 16.14 12.73 17.99
C ILE A 789 16.52 13.22 19.40
N ALA A 790 15.56 13.73 20.17
CA ALA A 790 15.82 14.26 21.50
C ALA A 790 16.05 13.15 22.55
N ILE A 791 15.18 12.14 22.57
CA ILE A 791 15.15 11.11 23.59
C ILE A 791 16.09 9.97 23.18
N THR A 792 15.81 9.28 22.08
CA THR A 792 16.43 8.00 21.70
C THR A 792 17.84 8.15 21.13
N SER A 793 18.07 9.15 20.27
CA SER A 793 19.37 9.46 19.68
C SER A 793 20.34 10.07 20.71
N ASP A 794 21.64 9.88 20.47
CA ASP A 794 22.70 10.48 21.28
C ASP A 794 23.16 11.85 20.74
N PHE A 795 22.40 12.46 19.82
CA PHE A 795 22.73 13.75 19.23
C PHE A 795 22.76 14.89 20.25
N ILE A 796 21.71 15.04 21.07
CA ILE A 796 21.61 16.13 22.06
C ILE A 796 22.67 16.03 23.17
N PRO A 797 22.90 14.87 23.80
CA PRO A 797 23.94 14.77 24.82
C PRO A 797 25.35 15.03 24.27
N ARG A 798 25.65 14.59 23.03
CA ARG A 798 26.90 14.94 22.34
C ARG A 798 27.05 16.44 22.12
N LEU A 799 25.97 17.11 21.71
CA LEU A 799 25.95 18.56 21.50
C LEU A 799 26.19 19.33 22.81
N VAL A 800 25.49 18.97 23.88
CA VAL A 800 25.67 19.57 25.21
C VAL A 800 27.09 19.37 25.72
N TYR A 801 27.66 18.18 25.52
CA TYR A 801 29.04 17.91 25.88
C TYR A 801 30.00 18.83 25.11
N ALA A 802 29.91 18.86 23.77
CA ALA A 802 30.79 19.67 22.92
C ALA A 802 30.81 21.16 23.32
N TYR A 803 29.64 21.73 23.65
CA TYR A 803 29.53 23.16 23.98
C TYR A 803 29.87 23.52 25.43
N LYS A 804 29.63 22.62 26.40
CA LYS A 804 29.70 22.97 27.83
C LYS A 804 30.72 22.17 28.66
N TYR A 805 31.02 20.93 28.29
CA TYR A 805 31.81 20.01 29.12
C TYR A 805 33.05 19.45 28.42
N GLY A 806 33.08 19.47 27.09
CA GLY A 806 34.20 18.99 26.28
C GLY A 806 35.38 19.97 26.29
N PRO A 807 36.52 19.57 25.71
CA PRO A 807 37.74 20.37 25.70
C PRO A 807 37.60 21.74 25.00
N CYS A 808 36.57 21.93 24.16
CA CYS A 808 36.26 23.20 23.50
C CYS A 808 35.20 24.03 24.23
N ALA A 809 34.83 23.69 25.46
CA ALA A 809 33.81 24.40 26.22
C ALA A 809 34.15 25.90 26.29
N GLY A 810 33.22 26.75 25.84
CA GLY A 810 33.37 28.21 25.81
C GLY A 810 34.07 28.80 24.58
N GLN A 811 34.60 27.99 23.65
CA GLN A 811 35.27 28.49 22.44
C GLN A 811 34.33 28.76 21.25
N GLY A 812 33.03 28.43 21.37
CA GLY A 812 32.02 28.66 20.33
C GLY A 812 32.12 27.75 19.10
N GLU A 813 33.17 26.94 18.98
CA GLU A 813 33.37 25.99 17.89
C GLU A 813 33.04 24.56 18.31
N ALA A 814 32.16 23.90 17.55
CA ALA A 814 31.85 22.48 17.71
C ALA A 814 32.57 21.69 16.62
N GLY A 815 33.75 21.15 16.94
CA GLY A 815 34.55 20.31 16.06
C GLY A 815 34.71 18.88 16.58
N GLN A 816 35.21 17.97 15.74
CA GLN A 816 35.44 16.57 16.12
C GLN A 816 36.45 16.42 17.28
N LYS A 817 37.40 17.35 17.40
CA LYS A 817 38.34 17.46 18.53
C LYS A 817 37.64 17.79 19.86
N CYS A 818 36.43 18.37 19.80
CA CYS A 818 35.65 18.76 20.99
C CYS A 818 34.89 17.59 21.62
N MET A 819 34.93 16.42 20.99
CA MET A 819 34.25 15.20 21.46
C MET A 819 35.17 14.26 22.24
N VAL A 820 36.45 14.60 22.40
CA VAL A 820 37.41 13.76 23.12
C VAL A 820 37.01 13.64 24.59
N GLY A 821 36.87 12.42 25.09
CA GLY A 821 36.49 12.11 26.47
C GLY A 821 34.98 12.00 26.70
N TYR A 822 34.16 12.08 25.65
CA TYR A 822 32.71 11.99 25.74
C TYR A 822 32.25 10.66 26.35
N VAL A 823 32.85 9.54 25.93
CA VAL A 823 32.46 8.21 26.43
C VAL A 823 32.70 8.11 27.93
N ASN A 824 33.85 8.60 28.42
CA ASN A 824 34.17 8.60 29.85
C ASN A 824 33.21 9.49 30.66
N ALA A 825 32.80 10.63 30.10
CA ALA A 825 31.87 11.56 30.74
C ALA A 825 30.39 11.12 30.72
N SER A 826 30.00 10.27 29.76
CA SER A 826 28.63 9.74 29.65
C SER A 826 28.37 8.50 30.52
N LEU A 827 29.41 7.99 31.20
CA LEU A 827 29.34 6.80 32.04
C LEU A 827 29.53 7.16 33.52
N SER A 828 28.54 6.79 34.33
CA SER A 828 28.60 6.91 35.79
C SER A 828 29.35 5.72 36.41
N VAL A 829 30.10 6.00 37.48
CA VAL A 829 30.83 4.96 38.24
C VAL A 829 29.92 4.40 39.32
N PHE A 830 29.89 3.07 39.46
CA PHE A 830 29.17 2.35 40.49
C PHE A 830 30.12 1.50 41.32
N ARG A 831 29.93 1.47 42.65
CA ARG A 831 30.69 0.60 43.54
C ARG A 831 29.97 -0.73 43.69
N ILE A 832 30.67 -1.83 43.41
CA ILE A 832 30.05 -3.17 43.35
C ILE A 832 29.47 -3.60 44.72
N SER A 833 30.03 -3.14 45.84
CA SER A 833 29.46 -3.40 47.17
C SER A 833 28.05 -2.86 47.39
N ASP A 834 27.60 -1.92 46.57
CA ASP A 834 26.34 -1.21 46.76
C ASP A 834 25.20 -1.82 45.93
N PHE A 835 25.44 -2.97 45.28
CA PHE A 835 24.40 -3.70 44.54
C PHE A 835 23.26 -4.12 45.47
N GLU A 836 22.03 -4.11 44.94
CA GLU A 836 20.92 -4.79 45.60
C GLU A 836 21.23 -6.30 45.65
N ASN A 837 21.11 -6.96 46.82
CA ASN A 837 21.41 -8.39 47.02
C ASN A 837 20.82 -9.35 45.97
N ARG A 838 19.73 -8.96 45.29
CA ARG A 838 19.06 -9.75 44.26
C ARG A 838 19.68 -9.63 42.87
N SER A 839 20.42 -8.55 42.62
CA SER A 839 21.01 -8.20 41.33
C SER A 839 22.52 -8.43 41.27
N GLU A 840 23.13 -8.87 42.36
CA GLU A 840 24.54 -9.24 42.40
C GLU A 840 24.82 -10.39 41.40
N PRO A 841 25.80 -10.23 40.50
CA PRO A 841 26.16 -11.26 39.52
C PRO A 841 26.85 -12.46 40.18
N GLU A 842 26.73 -13.65 39.59
CA GLU A 842 27.43 -14.86 40.09
C GLU A 842 28.95 -14.81 39.89
N SER A 843 29.45 -13.96 38.98
CA SER A 843 30.87 -13.76 38.71
C SER A 843 31.36 -12.47 39.35
N ASP A 844 32.43 -12.55 40.14
CA ASP A 844 33.10 -11.38 40.75
C ASP A 844 33.87 -10.53 39.72
N GLY A 845 33.77 -10.86 38.43
CA GLY A 845 34.50 -10.19 37.35
C GLY A 845 36.00 -10.42 37.37
N SER A 846 36.47 -11.41 38.14
CA SER A 846 37.90 -11.78 38.27
C SER A 846 38.54 -12.15 36.93
N GLU A 847 37.74 -12.51 35.92
CA GLU A 847 38.19 -12.80 34.55
C GLU A 847 38.87 -11.60 33.87
N PHE A 848 38.53 -10.36 34.27
CA PHE A 848 39.04 -9.16 33.60
C PHE A 848 40.37 -8.68 34.17
N SER A 849 40.57 -8.81 35.49
CA SER A 849 41.70 -8.21 36.22
C SER A 849 42.44 -9.17 37.17
N GLY A 850 42.09 -10.47 37.17
CA GLY A 850 42.64 -11.49 38.09
C GLY A 850 42.25 -11.28 39.56
N THR A 851 41.56 -10.19 39.87
CA THR A 851 41.09 -9.77 41.20
C THR A 851 39.63 -9.37 41.09
N PRO A 852 38.84 -9.51 42.17
CA PRO A 852 37.43 -9.13 42.16
C PRO A 852 37.31 -7.64 41.84
N LEU A 853 36.40 -7.32 40.91
CA LEU A 853 36.18 -5.94 40.49
C LEU A 853 35.64 -5.11 41.65
N LYS A 854 36.14 -3.88 41.80
CA LYS A 854 35.65 -2.92 42.81
C LYS A 854 34.60 -1.95 42.27
N TYR A 855 34.72 -1.60 40.99
CA TYR A 855 33.87 -0.63 40.33
C TYR A 855 33.41 -1.15 38.98
N CYS A 856 32.18 -0.83 38.60
CA CYS A 856 31.66 -0.99 37.24
C CYS A 856 31.06 0.32 36.75
N ARG A 857 30.88 0.45 35.44
CA ARG A 857 30.33 1.66 34.81
C ARG A 857 28.94 1.40 34.23
N TYR A 858 28.07 2.39 34.24
CA TYR A 858 26.75 2.31 33.63
C TYR A 858 26.38 3.64 32.98
N ARG A 859 25.49 3.59 31.99
CA ARG A 859 25.11 4.77 31.20
C ARG A 859 24.02 5.56 31.93
N ASP A 860 24.43 6.57 32.67
CA ASP A 860 23.58 7.62 33.26
C ASP A 860 24.47 8.82 33.65
N TYR A 861 23.86 9.93 34.07
CA TYR A 861 24.56 11.13 34.54
C TYR A 861 24.40 11.31 36.06
N ARG A 862 25.06 10.47 36.85
CA ARG A 862 24.97 10.42 38.30
C ARG A 862 26.31 10.65 38.99
N ASP A 863 26.25 11.20 40.19
CA ASP A 863 27.41 11.47 41.01
C ASP A 863 28.10 10.16 41.44
N PRO A 864 29.45 10.15 41.51
CA PRO A 864 30.21 8.98 41.90
C PRO A 864 29.94 8.55 43.34
N PRO A 865 30.28 7.30 43.72
CA PRO A 865 30.01 6.76 45.07
C PRO A 865 30.73 7.49 46.21
N HIS A 866 31.71 8.35 45.90
CA HIS A 866 32.48 9.11 46.89
C HIS A 866 31.98 10.55 47.07
N SER A 867 30.91 10.95 46.38
CA SER A 867 30.34 12.29 46.51
C SER A 867 29.52 12.43 47.81
N LEU A 868 29.17 13.68 48.18
CA LEU A 868 28.29 13.97 49.32
C LEU A 868 26.89 13.33 49.19
N ALA A 869 26.41 13.18 47.95
CA ALA A 869 25.13 12.57 47.62
C ALA A 869 25.37 11.45 46.59
N PRO A 870 25.81 10.26 47.04
CA PRO A 870 26.19 9.18 46.14
C PRO A 870 25.00 8.80 45.25
N TYR A 871 25.25 8.64 43.95
CA TYR A 871 24.24 8.25 42.96
C TYR A 871 23.12 9.29 42.72
N GLY A 872 23.24 10.51 43.25
CA GLY A 872 22.39 11.64 42.88
C GLY A 872 22.55 12.06 41.42
N TYR A 873 21.57 12.76 40.85
CA TYR A 873 21.69 13.29 39.48
C TYR A 873 22.66 14.47 39.42
N THR A 874 23.58 14.43 38.45
CA THR A 874 24.54 15.52 38.24
C THR A 874 23.88 16.73 37.59
N LEU A 875 24.55 17.90 37.63
CA LEU A 875 24.12 19.07 36.86
C LEU A 875 24.11 18.80 35.34
N GLN A 876 24.96 17.87 34.85
CA GLN A 876 24.99 17.47 33.45
C GLN A 876 23.68 16.80 33.01
N PHE A 877 23.07 15.98 33.89
CA PHE A 877 21.75 15.40 33.66
C PHE A 877 20.71 16.49 33.35
N TRP A 878 20.64 17.51 34.21
CA TRP A 878 19.67 18.59 34.08
C TRP A 878 19.91 19.46 32.85
N HIS A 879 21.18 19.72 32.48
CA HIS A 879 21.49 20.42 31.23
C HIS A 879 21.08 19.61 29.99
N VAL A 880 21.33 18.30 29.99
CA VAL A 880 20.91 17.42 28.88
C VAL A 880 19.39 17.36 28.79
N LEU A 881 18.68 17.23 29.91
CA LEU A 881 17.22 17.23 29.95
C LEU A 881 16.63 18.55 29.44
N ALA A 882 17.16 19.69 29.90
CA ALA A 882 16.73 21.01 29.44
C ALA A 882 16.97 21.20 27.93
N ALA A 883 18.14 20.78 27.43
CA ALA A 883 18.45 20.84 26.00
C ALA A 883 17.55 19.94 25.15
N ARG A 884 17.20 18.74 25.66
CA ARG A 884 16.25 17.83 25.00
C ARG A 884 14.88 18.47 24.84
N LEU A 885 14.33 19.04 25.92
CA LEU A 885 13.02 19.72 25.89
C LEU A 885 13.03 20.95 24.99
N ALA A 886 14.09 21.77 25.06
CA ALA A 886 14.25 22.94 24.21
C ALA A 886 14.33 22.54 22.72
N PHE A 887 15.07 21.49 22.39
CA PHE A 887 15.17 20.98 21.03
C PHE A 887 13.80 20.54 20.48
N ILE A 888 13.00 19.80 21.27
CA ILE A 888 11.65 19.35 20.84
C ILE A 888 10.79 20.57 20.49
N ILE A 889 10.72 21.56 21.38
CA ILE A 889 9.92 22.77 21.16
C ILE A 889 10.37 23.51 19.90
N VAL A 890 11.68 23.74 19.74
CA VAL A 890 12.23 24.47 18.59
C VAL A 890 12.01 23.70 17.28
N PHE A 891 12.30 22.39 17.28
CA PHE A 891 12.17 21.54 16.10
C PHE A 891 10.71 21.46 15.64
N GLU A 892 9.77 21.18 16.56
CA GLU A 892 8.35 21.09 16.22
C GLU A 892 7.82 22.41 15.63
N HIS A 893 8.00 23.53 16.32
CA HIS A 893 7.47 24.83 15.87
C HIS A 893 8.09 25.27 14.53
N LEU A 894 9.40 25.03 14.34
CA LEU A 894 10.09 25.35 13.09
C LEU A 894 9.53 24.51 11.94
N VAL A 895 9.43 23.19 12.11
CA VAL A 895 8.98 22.29 11.06
C VAL A 895 7.50 22.49 10.75
N PHE A 896 6.64 22.70 11.75
CA PHE A 896 5.23 23.04 11.54
C PHE A 896 5.07 24.38 10.82
N CYS A 897 5.87 25.40 11.16
CA CYS A 897 5.86 26.68 10.46
C CYS A 897 6.21 26.51 8.97
N ILE A 898 7.28 25.75 8.66
CA ILE A 898 7.67 25.44 7.27
C ILE A 898 6.55 24.68 6.55
N LYS A 899 5.95 23.67 7.20
CA LYS A 899 4.85 22.88 6.65
C LYS A 899 3.63 23.75 6.31
N HIS A 900 3.19 24.61 7.22
CA HIS A 900 2.09 25.53 6.98
C HIS A 900 2.40 26.54 5.87
N LEU A 901 3.63 27.08 5.84
CA LEU A 901 4.07 27.98 4.78
C LEU A 901 4.00 27.30 3.40
N ILE A 902 4.49 26.07 3.28
CA ILE A 902 4.45 25.31 2.02
C ILE A 902 3.00 25.03 1.58
N SER A 903 2.15 24.59 2.51
CA SER A 903 0.73 24.34 2.24
C SER A 903 0.00 25.62 1.78
N TYR A 904 0.32 26.76 2.37
CA TYR A 904 -0.22 28.06 1.94
C TYR A 904 0.27 28.50 0.55
N LEU A 905 1.54 28.25 0.23
CA LEU A 905 2.15 28.67 -1.05
C LEU A 905 1.71 27.82 -2.25
N ILE A 906 1.36 26.55 -2.04
CA ILE A 906 0.98 25.62 -3.12
C ILE A 906 -0.56 25.62 -3.25
N PRO A 907 -1.14 26.17 -4.32
CA PRO A 907 -2.60 26.17 -4.47
C PRO A 907 -3.13 24.77 -4.82
N ASP A 908 -4.23 24.37 -4.17
CA ASP A 908 -4.90 23.07 -4.38
C ASP A 908 -5.31 22.81 -5.84
N LEU A 909 -5.71 23.86 -6.56
CA LEU A 909 -6.13 23.79 -7.96
C LEU A 909 -5.08 24.42 -8.88
N PRO A 910 -4.50 23.68 -9.84
CA PRO A 910 -3.68 24.26 -10.91
C PRO A 910 -4.44 25.37 -11.66
N LYS A 911 -3.75 26.46 -12.00
CA LYS A 911 -4.33 27.59 -12.75
C LYS A 911 -4.96 27.12 -14.08
N ASP A 912 -4.23 26.31 -14.84
CA ASP A 912 -4.69 25.74 -16.11
C ASP A 912 -6.00 24.96 -15.97
N LEU A 913 -6.19 24.21 -14.87
CA LEU A 913 -7.42 23.46 -14.61
C LEU A 913 -8.58 24.39 -14.26
N ARG A 914 -8.34 25.38 -13.40
CA ARG A 914 -9.35 26.39 -13.03
C ARG A 914 -9.88 27.13 -14.27
N ASP A 915 -9.00 27.45 -15.21
CA ASP A 915 -9.38 28.11 -16.46
C ASP A 915 -10.18 27.17 -17.38
N ARG A 916 -9.84 25.87 -17.44
CA ARG A 916 -10.62 24.85 -18.17
C ARG A 916 -12.04 24.71 -17.61
N MET A 917 -12.18 24.54 -16.31
CA MET A 917 -13.49 24.41 -15.64
C MET A 917 -14.37 25.63 -15.86
N ARG A 918 -13.82 26.84 -15.73
CA ARG A 918 -14.56 28.09 -16.01
C ARG A 918 -15.01 28.17 -17.46
N ARG A 919 -14.15 27.77 -18.39
CA ARG A 919 -14.47 27.77 -19.82
C ARG A 919 -15.58 26.76 -20.14
N GLU A 920 -15.51 25.56 -19.58
CA GLU A 920 -16.56 24.55 -19.73
C GLU A 920 -17.89 25.04 -19.19
N LYS A 921 -17.92 25.60 -17.98
CA LYS A 921 -19.12 26.21 -17.40
C LYS A 921 -19.69 27.31 -18.29
N TYR A 922 -18.84 28.17 -18.83
CA TYR A 922 -19.24 29.22 -19.78
C TYR A 922 -19.87 28.63 -21.04
N LEU A 923 -19.24 27.61 -21.65
CA LEU A 923 -19.75 26.97 -22.86
C LEU A 923 -21.06 26.21 -22.61
N ILE A 924 -21.21 25.56 -21.45
CA ILE A 924 -22.48 24.92 -21.05
C ILE A 924 -23.60 25.96 -20.92
N GLN A 925 -23.32 27.11 -20.29
CA GLN A 925 -24.30 28.21 -20.18
C GLN A 925 -24.69 28.78 -21.55
N GLU A 926 -23.71 28.97 -22.44
CA GLU A 926 -23.95 29.40 -23.82
C GLU A 926 -24.81 28.39 -24.59
N MET A 927 -24.53 27.09 -24.46
CA MET A 927 -25.33 26.03 -25.08
C MET A 927 -26.75 25.96 -24.52
N MET A 928 -26.94 26.13 -23.21
CA MET A 928 -28.29 26.19 -22.61
C MET A 928 -29.08 27.38 -23.16
N TYR A 929 -28.42 28.53 -23.34
CA TYR A 929 -29.03 29.71 -23.92
C TYR A 929 -29.38 29.52 -25.41
N GLU A 930 -28.47 28.94 -26.21
CA GLU A 930 -28.71 28.62 -27.63
C GLU A 930 -29.88 27.63 -27.80
N ALA A 931 -29.94 26.57 -26.98
CA ALA A 931 -31.00 25.58 -27.03
C ALA A 931 -32.38 26.17 -26.67
N GLU A 932 -32.43 27.07 -25.68
CA GLU A 932 -33.65 27.78 -25.32
C GLU A 932 -34.07 28.75 -26.43
N LEU A 933 -33.12 29.45 -27.04
CA LEU A 933 -33.39 30.32 -28.18
C LEU A 933 -33.95 29.55 -29.37
N GLU A 934 -33.39 28.38 -29.70
CA GLU A 934 -33.90 27.51 -30.75
C GLU A 934 -35.31 26.99 -30.44
N ARG A 935 -35.58 26.62 -29.19
CA ARG A 935 -36.92 26.20 -28.74
C ARG A 935 -37.93 27.33 -28.93
N LEU A 936 -37.63 28.54 -28.44
CA LEU A 936 -38.47 29.73 -28.62
C LEU A 936 -38.68 30.07 -30.09
N GLN A 937 -37.65 29.89 -30.94
CA GLN A 937 -37.78 30.09 -32.39
C GLN A 937 -38.69 29.04 -33.05
N LYS A 938 -38.62 27.76 -32.64
CA LYS A 938 -39.53 26.71 -33.11
C LYS A 938 -40.97 27.00 -32.70
N GLU A 939 -41.20 27.33 -31.43
CA GLU A 939 -42.51 27.72 -30.92
C GLU A 939 -43.06 28.96 -31.67
N ARG A 940 -42.22 29.96 -31.96
CA ARG A 940 -42.62 31.13 -32.76
C ARG A 940 -42.96 30.78 -34.20
N LYS A 941 -42.23 29.85 -34.83
CA LYS A 941 -42.51 29.35 -36.19
C LYS A 941 -43.81 28.53 -36.22
N GLU A 942 -44.08 27.73 -35.20
CA GLU A 942 -45.33 26.98 -35.04
C GLU A 942 -46.52 27.93 -34.82
N ARG A 943 -46.38 28.96 -33.97
CA ARG A 943 -47.39 30.02 -33.81
C ARG A 943 -47.67 30.75 -35.13
N LYS A 944 -46.64 31.04 -35.94
CA LYS A 944 -46.80 31.64 -37.27
C LYS A 944 -47.50 30.69 -38.27
N LYS A 945 -47.23 29.38 -38.21
CA LYS A 945 -47.89 28.37 -39.05
C LYS A 945 -49.37 28.16 -38.68
N ASN A 946 -49.72 28.29 -37.40
CA ASN A 946 -51.06 28.00 -36.90
C ASN A 946 -52.03 29.21 -36.94
N GLY A 947 -51.64 30.34 -37.53
CA GLY A 947 -52.56 31.36 -38.04
C GLY A 947 -53.53 32.04 -37.05
N LYS A 948 -53.44 31.84 -35.74
CA LYS A 948 -54.32 32.49 -34.76
C LYS A 948 -53.54 33.44 -33.87
N ALA A 949 -53.72 34.73 -34.12
CA ALA A 949 -53.42 35.79 -33.19
C ALA A 949 -54.37 35.65 -31.98
N HIS A 950 -53.88 35.11 -30.87
CA HIS A 950 -54.51 35.31 -29.56
C HIS A 950 -53.71 36.35 -28.79
N HIS A 951 -54.34 37.50 -28.59
CA HIS A 951 -53.94 38.54 -27.65
C HIS A 951 -54.23 38.08 -26.21
N ASN A 952 -53.22 38.24 -25.33
CA ASN A 952 -53.23 38.38 -23.86
C ASN A 952 -53.80 37.18 -23.05
N GLU A 953 -53.34 36.81 -21.84
CA GLU A 953 -52.77 37.54 -20.70
C GLU A 953 -51.71 36.69 -19.96
N TRP A 954 -50.74 37.35 -19.32
CA TRP A 954 -49.76 36.76 -18.37
C TRP A 954 -50.40 36.59 -16.97
N PRO A 955 -50.01 35.55 -16.19
CA PRO A 955 -49.75 35.68 -14.76
C PRO A 955 -48.30 36.09 -14.49
#